data_AF-A0A0A1UFV8-F1
#
_entry.id   AF-A0A0A1UFV8-F1
#
_cell.length_a   1.000
_cell.length_b   1.000
_cell.length_c   1.000
_cell.angle_alpha   90.00
_cell.angle_beta   90.00
_cell.angle_gamma   90.00
#
_symmetry.space_group_name_H-M   'P 1'
#
loop_
_entity.id
_entity.type
_entity.pdbx_description
1 polymer ?
#
loop_
_entity_poly.entity_id
_entity_poly.type
_entity_poly.pdbx_seq_one_letter_code
_entity_poly.pdbx_strand_id
1 'polypeptide(L)'
;MSQKSDSSPSDQQTSPTHSVRSRPKQVTHNESDISDIPASDVQPFPDLQTTKQDETSINLDQLKFTEKDETYQRSQGNSPTDFGRLVHPAMLSASFGNSPMCKSQSGLSEQKPLLNKSEWFKKYSKLALSKLALPIIFTTVIALMFLVMYLADWRKNNAEQFTTKTAIFIFVFIIMMFVLLLEIWHAGIVIMTAVAILLYFRVITTSQAFAGFSDSGTMTVLCVCIISDAINRTGGLALLCSYILPNTEQKWIFPTAIRFVFLFFVASIFLNNTPIVAMGISIVLGLSKTTKIPASKLLMPMQIAVVLGGMCSLIGTSTNMVAKGLLDDATKKLNAQGTVNLEYSMTLFEVGYVALPIGVLGCVYIIFVNKFLLPSNVKTEVKQALHTFIVPVNIVDRSPLIGKEIMKSDLGKLSGVALPQILRGNKMIDPSVPLAVGDTLFYVCEPPLLVELMNIKGLKFEDPTACNILRSITTDKLSLYEVNFTESSEFNNRNFPSYFEDSKFGLLGISHDDKNMGLVKEQPLYFMPVTTNSSYIIITEKNFTKSEFYPHPFRIAYELPVKLPFHYPLWKAMIAITLLLTPIALDVAGFYKIINFSFISVALLVLTGVMTVQQVYNSVNVPLICTLGASFGLSSAMTNTNTGMLIASTLTKLLSPIGKIGILFGLAVPTVVLTQVLSNNATIAVMFPIVWSTYIGSDTTGATRGKEIGIRSSMITMMICASCCFFLPFGYQTNLMVMKDGGYQVKHFMIYGTFLTLLYLVGSVLLSYAIFEIAMDPV
;
A
#
# COMPACT_ATOMS: atom_id res chain seq x y z
N MET A 1 56.44 23.72 -25.12
CA MET A 1 57.40 24.38 -26.03
C MET A 1 58.18 23.25 -26.69
N SER A 2 58.00 23.00 -28.00
CA SER A 2 58.58 21.87 -28.77
C SER A 2 58.21 20.43 -28.33
N GLN A 3 58.28 19.39 -29.17
CA GLN A 3 58.11 19.26 -30.65
C GLN A 3 57.98 17.75 -31.01
N LYS A 4 57.15 17.42 -32.02
CA LYS A 4 57.26 16.29 -33.01
C LYS A 4 57.42 14.83 -32.50
N SER A 5 56.98 13.74 -33.15
CA SER A 5 56.77 13.37 -34.58
C SER A 5 58.10 13.02 -35.32
N ASP A 6 58.24 12.02 -36.20
CA ASP A 6 57.31 11.14 -36.94
C ASP A 6 57.91 9.72 -37.24
N SER A 7 57.04 8.81 -37.72
CA SER A 7 57.24 7.78 -38.79
C SER A 7 58.43 6.79 -38.88
N SER A 8 58.07 5.57 -39.34
CA SER A 8 58.84 4.57 -40.12
C SER A 8 59.24 5.09 -41.55
N PRO A 9 59.80 4.35 -42.54
CA PRO A 9 59.98 2.88 -42.71
C PRO A 9 61.30 2.39 -43.37
N SER A 10 61.43 1.06 -43.63
CA SER A 10 62.31 0.47 -44.66
C SER A 10 61.98 -1.01 -44.96
N ASP A 11 61.92 -1.42 -46.23
CA ASP A 11 61.69 -2.81 -46.69
C ASP A 11 62.98 -3.65 -46.83
N GLN A 12 62.88 -4.99 -46.79
CA GLN A 12 63.21 -5.86 -47.96
C GLN A 12 63.02 -7.40 -47.72
N GLN A 13 62.32 -8.02 -48.68
CA GLN A 13 62.50 -9.35 -49.29
C GLN A 13 62.86 -10.60 -48.43
N THR A 14 61.96 -11.59 -48.37
CA THR A 14 62.04 -12.83 -49.21
C THR A 14 60.77 -13.71 -49.09
N SER A 15 60.54 -14.55 -50.10
CA SER A 15 59.39 -15.48 -50.33
C SER A 15 59.94 -16.77 -50.98
N PRO A 16 59.17 -17.85 -51.30
CA PRO A 16 57.71 -18.11 -51.21
C PRO A 16 57.42 -19.31 -50.23
N THR A 17 56.45 -20.25 -50.29
CA THR A 17 55.51 -20.80 -51.31
C THR A 17 54.21 -21.39 -50.71
N HIS A 18 53.09 -21.18 -51.43
CA HIS A 18 51.95 -22.09 -51.71
C HIS A 18 51.24 -22.94 -50.61
N SER A 19 49.92 -23.17 -50.65
CA SER A 19 48.92 -23.00 -51.74
C SER A 19 47.47 -22.73 -51.26
N VAL A 20 46.75 -21.83 -51.98
CA VAL A 20 45.30 -21.88 -52.37
C VAL A 20 44.26 -21.96 -51.21
N ARG A 21 43.49 -20.89 -50.89
CA ARG A 21 42.15 -20.48 -51.43
C ARG A 21 41.03 -21.54 -51.31
N SER A 22 39.75 -21.25 -50.99
CA SER A 22 39.01 -19.96 -50.82
C SER A 22 37.65 -20.12 -50.08
N ARG A 23 37.03 -19.00 -49.65
CA ARG A 23 35.61 -18.85 -49.21
C ARG A 23 34.61 -19.00 -50.39
N PRO A 24 33.25 -18.88 -50.27
CA PRO A 24 32.31 -18.86 -49.10
C PRO A 24 31.01 -19.73 -49.25
N LYS A 25 30.08 -19.61 -48.27
CA LYS A 25 28.58 -19.68 -48.32
C LYS A 25 27.83 -20.90 -47.73
N GLN A 26 26.75 -20.53 -47.01
CA GLN A 26 25.42 -21.14 -46.76
C GLN A 26 25.07 -22.53 -47.35
N VAL A 27 24.34 -23.35 -46.57
CA VAL A 27 22.99 -23.96 -46.84
C VAL A 27 22.74 -25.17 -45.90
N THR A 28 21.46 -25.41 -45.63
CA THR A 28 20.72 -26.24 -44.66
C THR A 28 20.97 -27.78 -44.51
N HIS A 29 20.42 -28.32 -43.40
CA HIS A 29 19.75 -29.63 -43.21
C HIS A 29 20.49 -30.87 -42.64
N ASN A 30 19.87 -31.39 -41.55
CA ASN A 30 19.54 -32.77 -41.13
C ASN A 30 20.50 -33.99 -41.19
N GLU A 31 20.42 -34.75 -40.09
CA GLU A 31 20.27 -36.22 -39.96
C GLU A 31 21.46 -37.20 -39.77
N SER A 32 21.12 -38.28 -39.06
CA SER A 32 21.82 -39.55 -38.78
C SER A 32 23.09 -39.59 -37.91
N ASP A 33 22.92 -40.29 -36.78
CA ASP A 33 23.88 -40.81 -35.79
C ASP A 33 24.93 -41.80 -36.35
N ILE A 34 25.94 -42.15 -35.52
CA ILE A 34 26.19 -43.54 -35.03
C ILE A 34 27.40 -43.61 -34.05
N SER A 35 27.21 -44.31 -32.91
CA SER A 35 28.18 -44.94 -31.95
C SER A 35 29.34 -44.10 -31.32
N ASP A 36 30.00 -44.43 -30.18
CA ASP A 36 30.15 -45.68 -29.40
C ASP A 36 30.19 -45.53 -27.85
N ILE A 37 29.49 -46.47 -27.20
CA ILE A 37 29.61 -47.22 -25.91
C ILE A 37 31.01 -47.24 -25.22
N PRO A 38 31.19 -47.50 -23.87
CA PRO A 38 30.28 -48.14 -22.87
C PRO A 38 30.10 -47.44 -21.49
N ALA A 39 29.22 -48.02 -20.65
CA ALA A 39 29.27 -47.94 -19.18
C ALA A 39 28.80 -49.26 -18.53
N SER A 40 29.28 -49.57 -17.32
CA SER A 40 28.87 -50.71 -16.47
C SER A 40 29.30 -50.42 -15.00
N ASP A 41 28.69 -50.95 -13.93
CA ASP A 41 27.54 -51.87 -13.81
C ASP A 41 26.81 -51.73 -12.45
N VAL A 42 25.84 -52.63 -12.17
CA VAL A 42 25.16 -52.96 -10.89
C VAL A 42 23.75 -52.35 -10.65
N GLN A 43 22.82 -53.22 -10.25
CA GLN A 43 21.37 -53.05 -9.99
C GLN A 43 20.94 -54.01 -8.82
N PRO A 44 19.68 -54.51 -8.57
CA PRO A 44 18.40 -54.49 -9.33
C PRO A 44 17.04 -54.29 -8.53
N PHE A 45 15.96 -53.94 -9.29
CA PHE A 45 14.50 -54.34 -9.27
C PHE A 45 13.65 -54.56 -7.98
N PRO A 46 12.28 -54.69 -8.01
CA PRO A 46 11.28 -55.05 -9.09
C PRO A 46 10.04 -54.08 -9.24
N ASP A 47 8.99 -54.19 -10.10
CA ASP A 47 8.67 -55.00 -11.32
C ASP A 47 7.49 -54.43 -12.21
N LEU A 48 7.20 -55.12 -13.34
CA LEU A 48 5.94 -55.34 -14.14
C LEU A 48 4.73 -54.33 -14.08
N GLN A 49 4.26 -53.70 -15.18
CA GLN A 49 3.47 -54.14 -16.39
C GLN A 49 1.95 -54.39 -16.14
N THR A 50 0.97 -53.91 -16.96
CA THR A 50 0.69 -54.32 -18.37
C THR A 50 -0.14 -53.31 -19.25
N THR A 51 -0.20 -53.69 -20.54
CA THR A 51 -0.75 -53.24 -21.84
C THR A 51 -2.27 -52.95 -22.02
N LYS A 52 -2.69 -52.58 -23.26
CA LYS A 52 -4.03 -52.09 -23.66
C LYS A 52 -4.38 -52.35 -25.15
N GLN A 53 -5.61 -52.79 -25.45
CA GLN A 53 -6.36 -52.78 -26.76
C GLN A 53 -7.79 -53.39 -26.51
N ASP A 54 -8.80 -53.45 -27.40
CA ASP A 54 -8.95 -53.12 -28.84
C ASP A 54 -10.39 -52.60 -29.19
N GLU A 55 -11.02 -52.96 -30.34
CA GLU A 55 -12.22 -52.30 -30.94
C GLU A 55 -13.52 -53.14 -31.19
N THR A 56 -14.63 -52.42 -31.47
CA THR A 56 -15.72 -52.66 -32.47
C THR A 56 -17.19 -52.99 -32.06
N SER A 57 -18.08 -52.46 -32.91
CA SER A 57 -19.48 -52.86 -33.24
C SER A 57 -20.66 -52.18 -32.51
N ILE A 58 -21.77 -52.04 -33.26
CA ILE A 58 -22.98 -51.23 -32.98
C ILE A 58 -24.20 -52.07 -33.38
N ASN A 59 -25.36 -51.87 -32.73
CA ASN A 59 -26.63 -51.98 -33.45
C ASN A 59 -27.71 -51.04 -32.89
N LEU A 60 -28.71 -50.72 -33.72
CA LEU A 60 -29.85 -49.83 -33.43
C LEU A 60 -31.20 -50.56 -33.67
N ASP A 61 -32.29 -49.83 -33.40
CA ASP A 61 -33.67 -50.06 -33.86
C ASP A 61 -34.45 -51.31 -33.38
N GLN A 62 -35.33 -51.06 -32.39
CA GLN A 62 -36.72 -51.54 -32.22
C GLN A 62 -37.24 -51.08 -30.84
N LEU A 63 -38.43 -50.49 -30.56
CA LEU A 63 -39.62 -49.99 -31.30
C LEU A 63 -40.18 -48.79 -30.46
N LYS A 64 -40.52 -47.60 -30.98
CA LYS A 64 -41.73 -47.15 -31.75
C LYS A 64 -43.02 -46.83 -30.92
N PHE A 65 -43.48 -45.56 -30.97
CA PHE A 65 -44.84 -45.01 -30.65
C PHE A 65 -45.36 -45.05 -29.18
N THR A 66 -46.29 -44.21 -28.67
CA THR A 66 -46.56 -42.73 -28.76
C THR A 66 -47.58 -42.29 -27.68
N GLU A 67 -47.54 -40.99 -27.31
CA GLU A 67 -48.65 -40.16 -26.78
C GLU A 67 -49.31 -40.37 -25.38
N LYS A 68 -49.37 -39.24 -24.65
CA LYS A 68 -50.47 -38.66 -23.83
C LYS A 68 -50.67 -38.97 -22.33
N ASP A 69 -50.68 -37.84 -21.59
CA ASP A 69 -51.61 -37.36 -20.55
C ASP A 69 -51.50 -37.75 -19.04
N GLU A 70 -51.63 -36.67 -18.24
CA GLU A 70 -52.08 -36.50 -16.83
C GLU A 70 -51.38 -37.10 -15.58
N THR A 71 -50.73 -36.18 -14.83
CA THR A 71 -50.79 -35.97 -13.36
C THR A 71 -50.03 -36.83 -12.32
N TYR A 72 -49.32 -36.09 -11.45
CA TYR A 72 -49.09 -36.31 -9.99
C TYR A 72 -48.06 -37.33 -9.44
N GLN A 73 -47.51 -36.95 -8.25
CA GLN A 73 -46.72 -37.71 -7.26
C GLN A 73 -45.28 -38.20 -7.57
N ARG A 74 -44.32 -37.70 -6.76
CA ARG A 74 -43.25 -38.41 -5.99
C ARG A 74 -42.90 -39.86 -6.42
N SER A 75 -41.65 -40.33 -6.56
CA SER A 75 -40.37 -39.96 -5.91
C SER A 75 -39.27 -41.03 -6.18
N GLN A 76 -37.99 -40.66 -6.01
CA GLN A 76 -36.77 -41.50 -5.87
C GLN A 76 -36.30 -42.35 -7.08
N GLY A 77 -34.97 -42.35 -7.31
CA GLY A 77 -34.25 -43.10 -8.35
C GLY A 77 -33.03 -42.30 -8.84
N ASN A 78 -31.85 -42.94 -8.96
CA ASN A 78 -30.57 -42.23 -9.17
C ASN A 78 -29.89 -42.53 -10.52
N SER A 79 -29.47 -41.47 -11.22
CA SER A 79 -28.26 -41.41 -12.09
C SER A 79 -28.24 -42.28 -13.37
N PRO A 80 -27.23 -42.16 -14.27
CA PRO A 80 -26.12 -41.20 -14.33
C PRO A 80 -26.04 -40.41 -15.67
N THR A 81 -24.88 -39.77 -15.91
CA THR A 81 -24.50 -38.90 -17.05
C THR A 81 -25.23 -37.54 -17.13
N ASP A 82 -24.60 -36.44 -17.56
CA ASP A 82 -23.17 -36.20 -17.87
C ASP A 82 -22.76 -34.83 -17.29
N PHE A 83 -21.55 -34.70 -16.72
CA PHE A 83 -21.15 -33.47 -16.02
C PHE A 83 -19.64 -33.20 -16.02
N GLY A 84 -19.22 -32.24 -16.86
CA GLY A 84 -17.89 -31.65 -16.85
C GLY A 84 -17.95 -30.14 -16.64
N ARG A 85 -17.07 -29.62 -15.76
CA ARG A 85 -16.74 -28.19 -15.55
C ARG A 85 -17.74 -27.29 -14.80
N LEU A 86 -17.67 -27.40 -13.47
CA LEU A 86 -17.26 -26.28 -12.59
C LEU A 86 -18.03 -24.94 -12.68
N VAL A 87 -19.23 -24.89 -12.08
CA VAL A 87 -19.68 -23.70 -11.30
C VAL A 87 -20.30 -24.21 -9.99
N HIS A 88 -19.80 -23.75 -8.84
CA HIS A 88 -20.15 -24.34 -7.53
C HIS A 88 -21.39 -23.67 -6.89
N PRO A 89 -22.51 -24.39 -6.66
CA PRO A 89 -23.74 -23.82 -6.12
C PRO A 89 -23.71 -23.71 -4.57
N ALA A 90 -22.88 -22.82 -4.03
CA ALA A 90 -22.77 -22.59 -2.57
C ALA A 90 -23.40 -21.25 -2.08
N MET A 91 -24.02 -20.45 -2.95
CA MET A 91 -24.51 -19.10 -2.62
C MET A 91 -26.03 -18.97 -2.40
N LEU A 92 -26.81 -20.06 -2.39
CA LEU A 92 -28.28 -20.00 -2.44
C LEU A 92 -29.04 -20.72 -1.30
N SER A 93 -28.36 -21.28 -0.31
CA SER A 93 -28.99 -22.06 0.79
C SER A 93 -28.82 -21.46 2.20
N ALA A 94 -28.44 -20.19 2.31
CA ALA A 94 -28.25 -19.49 3.58
C ALA A 94 -29.42 -18.55 3.97
N SER A 95 -30.66 -19.03 3.85
CA SER A 95 -31.86 -18.30 4.31
C SER A 95 -33.01 -19.24 4.67
N PHE A 96 -33.65 -18.98 5.83
CA PHE A 96 -34.77 -19.73 6.44
C PHE A 96 -34.45 -21.14 6.94
N GLY A 97 -34.67 -21.41 8.25
CA GLY A 97 -34.38 -22.73 8.84
C GLY A 97 -34.38 -22.84 10.38
N ASN A 98 -35.41 -22.32 11.06
CA ASN A 98 -35.87 -22.62 12.44
C ASN A 98 -34.86 -23.01 13.55
N SER A 99 -34.81 -22.19 14.61
CA SER A 99 -34.36 -22.58 15.96
C SER A 99 -35.58 -22.69 16.91
N PRO A 100 -35.61 -23.60 17.90
CA PRO A 100 -36.69 -23.65 18.88
C PRO A 100 -36.65 -22.45 19.84
N MET A 101 -37.81 -21.97 20.30
CA MET A 101 -37.90 -20.83 21.22
C MET A 101 -37.43 -21.21 22.64
N CYS A 102 -36.55 -20.39 23.22
CA CYS A 102 -36.41 -20.28 24.67
C CYS A 102 -37.17 -19.04 25.17
N LYS A 103 -38.02 -19.18 26.19
CA LYS A 103 -38.79 -18.05 26.76
C LYS A 103 -38.00 -17.40 27.90
N SER A 104 -37.72 -16.11 27.77
CA SER A 104 -37.42 -15.21 28.89
C SER A 104 -38.09 -13.86 28.64
N GLN A 105 -38.52 -13.17 29.70
CA GLN A 105 -39.27 -11.91 29.63
C GLN A 105 -38.55 -10.76 30.34
N SER A 106 -38.92 -9.54 29.94
CA SER A 106 -38.57 -8.24 30.55
C SER A 106 -37.14 -7.71 30.28
N GLY A 107 -37.03 -6.38 30.23
CA GLY A 107 -35.83 -5.66 29.77
C GLY A 107 -36.05 -4.96 28.42
N LEU A 108 -36.74 -3.81 28.42
CA LEU A 108 -36.99 -3.06 27.18
C LEU A 108 -35.68 -2.44 26.66
N SER A 109 -35.25 -2.90 25.48
CA SER A 109 -34.40 -2.10 24.59
C SER A 109 -35.27 -1.60 23.42
N GLU A 110 -35.10 -0.34 23.02
CA GLU A 110 -35.83 0.21 21.88
C GLU A 110 -35.38 -0.47 20.57
N GLN A 111 -36.18 -1.41 20.08
CA GLN A 111 -36.02 -1.94 18.74
C GLN A 111 -36.30 -0.81 17.73
N LYS A 112 -35.22 -0.23 17.17
CA LYS A 112 -35.31 0.68 16.02
C LYS A 112 -36.11 -0.02 14.92
N PRO A 113 -37.18 0.60 14.38
CA PRO A 113 -38.07 -0.08 13.45
C PRO A 113 -37.32 -0.53 12.20
N LEU A 114 -37.66 -1.73 11.72
CA LEU A 114 -37.13 -2.28 10.49
C LEU A 114 -37.47 -1.35 9.32
N LEU A 115 -36.44 -0.73 8.74
CA LEU A 115 -36.58 0.24 7.64
C LEU A 115 -37.42 -0.34 6.51
N ASN A 116 -38.51 0.35 6.17
CA ASN A 116 -39.43 -0.07 5.13
C ASN A 116 -38.68 -0.22 3.80
N LYS A 117 -38.97 -1.26 3.00
CA LYS A 117 -38.28 -1.57 1.73
C LYS A 117 -38.24 -0.37 0.78
N SER A 118 -39.28 0.49 0.80
CA SER A 118 -39.34 1.77 0.07
C SER A 118 -38.31 2.80 0.57
N GLU A 119 -38.16 2.94 1.89
CA GLU A 119 -37.18 3.83 2.51
C GLU A 119 -35.75 3.31 2.40
N TRP A 120 -35.56 2.00 2.53
CA TRP A 120 -34.28 1.34 2.26
C TRP A 120 -33.83 1.65 0.83
N PHE A 121 -34.71 1.47 -0.17
CA PHE A 121 -34.41 1.75 -1.56
C PHE A 121 -34.14 3.25 -1.80
N LYS A 122 -34.95 4.16 -1.23
CA LYS A 122 -34.72 5.62 -1.28
C LYS A 122 -33.41 6.05 -0.61
N LYS A 123 -33.02 5.40 0.49
CA LYS A 123 -31.78 5.71 1.23
C LYS A 123 -30.55 5.20 0.50
N TYR A 124 -30.61 3.97 -0.03
CA TYR A 124 -29.53 3.39 -0.83
C TYR A 124 -29.39 4.09 -2.19
N SER A 125 -30.49 4.47 -2.85
CA SER A 125 -30.45 5.24 -4.09
C SER A 125 -29.92 6.66 -3.86
N LYS A 126 -30.31 7.36 -2.79
CA LYS A 126 -29.67 8.64 -2.42
C LYS A 126 -28.17 8.47 -2.20
N LEU A 127 -27.74 7.41 -1.51
CA LEU A 127 -26.31 7.16 -1.25
C LEU A 127 -25.54 6.87 -2.56
N ALA A 128 -26.13 6.08 -3.46
CA ALA A 128 -25.56 5.80 -4.79
C ALA A 128 -25.50 7.05 -5.68
N LEU A 129 -26.60 7.82 -5.79
CA LEU A 129 -26.63 9.08 -6.52
C LEU A 129 -25.62 10.08 -5.96
N SER A 130 -25.45 10.17 -4.64
CA SER A 130 -24.48 11.08 -4.04
C SER A 130 -23.02 10.71 -4.37
N LYS A 131 -22.72 9.43 -4.58
CA LYS A 131 -21.41 8.97 -5.08
C LYS A 131 -21.23 9.19 -6.58
N LEU A 132 -22.30 9.07 -7.37
CA LEU A 132 -22.27 9.29 -8.83
C LEU A 132 -22.24 10.78 -9.23
N ALA A 133 -22.78 11.67 -8.40
CA ALA A 133 -22.92 13.09 -8.72
C ALA A 133 -21.57 13.77 -9.02
N LEU A 134 -20.53 13.56 -8.19
CA LEU A 134 -19.22 14.19 -8.38
C LEU A 134 -18.51 13.70 -9.67
N PRO A 135 -18.38 12.38 -9.93
CA PRO A 135 -17.89 11.87 -11.22
C PRO A 135 -18.65 12.43 -12.42
N ILE A 136 -19.99 12.44 -12.40
CA ILE A 136 -20.81 12.94 -13.53
C ILE A 136 -20.53 14.43 -13.76
N ILE A 137 -20.55 15.26 -12.71
CA ILE A 137 -20.34 16.72 -12.83
C ILE A 137 -18.92 17.00 -13.35
N PHE A 138 -17.91 16.33 -12.80
CA PHE A 138 -16.52 16.55 -13.20
C PHE A 138 -16.26 16.12 -14.66
N THR A 139 -16.77 14.96 -15.10
CA THR A 139 -16.57 14.50 -16.48
C THR A 139 -17.43 15.23 -17.50
N THR A 140 -18.62 15.71 -17.14
CA THR A 140 -19.40 16.60 -18.02
C THR A 140 -18.75 17.97 -18.16
N VAL A 141 -18.11 18.51 -17.12
CA VAL A 141 -17.28 19.73 -17.21
C VAL A 141 -16.05 19.50 -18.12
N ILE A 142 -15.33 18.37 -17.99
CA ILE A 142 -14.21 18.05 -18.90
C ILE A 142 -14.69 17.85 -20.35
N ALA A 143 -15.79 17.13 -20.57
CA ALA A 143 -16.35 16.94 -21.90
C ALA A 143 -16.81 18.27 -22.53
N LEU A 144 -17.42 19.15 -21.74
CA LEU A 144 -17.79 20.50 -22.17
C LEU A 144 -16.57 21.36 -22.47
N MET A 145 -15.49 21.25 -21.67
CA MET A 145 -14.23 21.95 -21.92
C MET A 145 -13.63 21.52 -23.27
N PHE A 146 -13.51 20.21 -23.54
CA PHE A 146 -13.04 19.72 -24.84
C PHE A 146 -13.95 20.17 -26.00
N LEU A 147 -15.28 20.17 -25.81
CA LEU A 147 -16.22 20.65 -26.82
C LEU A 147 -16.06 22.17 -27.10
N VAL A 148 -15.86 22.98 -26.06
CA VAL A 148 -15.62 24.43 -26.19
C VAL A 148 -14.27 24.69 -26.87
N MET A 149 -13.19 24.01 -26.47
CA MET A 149 -11.88 24.13 -27.11
C MET A 149 -11.96 23.73 -28.60
N TYR A 150 -12.68 22.65 -28.91
CA TYR A 150 -12.93 22.25 -30.30
C TYR A 150 -13.70 23.31 -31.10
N LEU A 151 -14.84 23.79 -30.59
CA LEU A 151 -15.70 24.73 -31.32
C LEU A 151 -15.12 26.15 -31.45
N ALA A 152 -14.39 26.62 -30.43
CA ALA A 152 -13.83 27.97 -30.39
C ALA A 152 -12.48 28.07 -31.12
N ASP A 153 -11.60 27.07 -30.94
CA ASP A 153 -10.20 27.14 -31.33
C ASP A 153 -9.82 26.05 -32.34
N TRP A 154 -9.92 24.76 -31.97
CA TRP A 154 -9.30 23.68 -32.76
C TRP A 154 -9.94 23.50 -34.14
N ARG A 155 -11.28 23.57 -34.24
CA ARG A 155 -12.02 23.47 -35.50
C ARG A 155 -11.67 24.59 -36.51
N LYS A 156 -11.19 25.73 -36.03
CA LYS A 156 -10.84 26.90 -36.88
C LYS A 156 -9.34 26.97 -37.17
N ASN A 157 -8.50 26.71 -36.17
CA ASN A 157 -7.08 27.02 -36.21
C ASN A 157 -6.18 25.78 -36.33
N ASN A 158 -6.65 24.61 -35.87
CA ASN A 158 -5.88 23.36 -35.82
C ASN A 158 -6.62 22.19 -36.48
N ALA A 159 -7.46 22.46 -37.49
CA ALA A 159 -8.41 21.48 -38.04
C ALA A 159 -7.75 20.18 -38.54
N GLU A 160 -6.57 20.30 -39.17
CA GLU A 160 -5.78 19.18 -39.68
C GLU A 160 -5.18 18.28 -38.58
N GLN A 161 -4.99 18.82 -37.36
CA GLN A 161 -4.48 18.07 -36.21
C GLN A 161 -5.55 17.20 -35.54
N PHE A 162 -6.85 17.51 -35.75
CA PHE A 162 -7.95 16.82 -35.10
C PHE A 162 -8.40 15.59 -35.89
N THR A 163 -7.83 14.43 -35.56
CA THR A 163 -8.07 13.17 -36.28
C THR A 163 -9.14 12.30 -35.62
N THR A 164 -9.62 11.26 -36.31
CA THR A 164 -10.46 10.21 -35.71
C THR A 164 -9.79 9.55 -34.49
N LYS A 165 -8.45 9.42 -34.49
CA LYS A 165 -7.70 8.91 -33.33
C LYS A 165 -7.75 9.88 -32.16
N THR A 166 -7.71 11.19 -32.42
CA THR A 166 -7.87 12.27 -31.43
C THR A 166 -9.26 12.18 -30.76
N ALA A 167 -10.32 11.98 -31.54
CA ALA A 167 -11.66 11.78 -31.01
C ALA A 167 -11.79 10.49 -30.16
N ILE A 168 -11.22 9.37 -30.62
CA ILE A 168 -11.17 8.11 -29.85
C ILE A 168 -10.41 8.30 -28.53
N PHE A 169 -9.25 8.98 -28.56
CA PHE A 169 -8.47 9.25 -27.35
C PHE A 169 -9.24 10.10 -26.35
N ILE A 170 -9.87 11.20 -26.77
CA ILE A 170 -10.65 12.07 -25.88
C ILE A 170 -11.83 11.31 -25.26
N PHE A 171 -12.52 10.47 -26.03
CA PHE A 171 -13.62 9.63 -25.53
C PHE A 171 -13.14 8.62 -24.47
N VAL A 172 -12.08 7.86 -24.76
CA VAL A 172 -11.49 6.91 -23.81
C VAL A 172 -10.94 7.63 -22.57
N PHE A 173 -10.34 8.81 -22.73
CA PHE A 173 -9.83 9.63 -21.64
C PHE A 173 -10.96 10.11 -20.70
N ILE A 174 -12.09 10.59 -21.23
CA ILE A 174 -13.25 11.01 -20.43
C ILE A 174 -13.84 9.82 -19.65
N ILE A 175 -13.93 8.63 -20.26
CA ILE A 175 -14.37 7.41 -19.58
C ILE A 175 -13.35 6.97 -18.51
N MET A 176 -12.06 7.03 -18.81
CA MET A 176 -10.99 6.74 -17.84
C MET A 176 -11.09 7.67 -16.62
N MET A 177 -11.31 8.98 -16.83
CA MET A 177 -11.56 9.92 -15.74
C MET A 177 -12.82 9.57 -14.96
N PHE A 178 -13.93 9.20 -15.62
CA PHE A 178 -15.16 8.79 -14.94
C PHE A 178 -14.95 7.60 -14.00
N VAL A 179 -14.27 6.56 -14.49
CA VAL A 179 -14.02 5.33 -13.72
C VAL A 179 -13.00 5.55 -12.60
N LEU A 180 -12.00 6.41 -12.79
CA LEU A 180 -11.07 6.81 -11.73
C LEU A 180 -11.79 7.52 -10.58
N LEU A 181 -12.67 8.48 -10.90
CA LEU A 181 -13.42 9.28 -9.91
C LEU A 181 -14.48 8.48 -9.15
N LEU A 182 -14.89 7.31 -9.66
CA LEU A 182 -15.78 6.39 -8.95
C LEU A 182 -15.08 5.61 -7.82
N GLU A 183 -13.73 5.57 -7.80
CA GLU A 183 -12.90 4.83 -6.83
C GLU A 183 -13.20 3.32 -6.72
N ILE A 184 -13.94 2.73 -7.66
CA ILE A 184 -14.32 1.30 -7.63
C ILE A 184 -13.11 0.38 -7.89
N TRP A 185 -12.19 0.80 -8.76
CA TRP A 185 -10.97 0.07 -9.11
C TRP A 185 -9.74 0.94 -8.87
N HIS A 186 -8.61 0.32 -8.50
CA HIS A 186 -7.35 1.04 -8.32
C HIS A 186 -6.86 1.64 -9.64
N ALA A 187 -6.30 2.85 -9.60
CA ALA A 187 -5.96 3.65 -10.78
C ALA A 187 -5.15 2.91 -11.85
N GLY A 188 -4.14 2.13 -11.45
CA GLY A 188 -3.34 1.31 -12.36
C GLY A 188 -4.16 0.34 -13.23
N ILE A 189 -5.24 -0.25 -12.72
CA ILE A 189 -6.14 -1.09 -13.52
C ILE A 189 -6.90 -0.24 -14.53
N VAL A 190 -7.45 0.90 -14.11
CA VAL A 190 -8.25 1.78 -14.97
C VAL A 190 -7.42 2.34 -16.12
N ILE A 191 -6.18 2.77 -15.84
CA ILE A 191 -5.25 3.30 -16.84
C ILE A 191 -4.76 2.18 -17.76
N MET A 192 -4.46 0.97 -17.23
CA MET A 192 -4.13 -0.19 -18.08
C MET A 192 -5.27 -0.57 -19.03
N THR A 193 -6.53 -0.55 -18.57
CA THR A 193 -7.70 -0.80 -19.42
C THR A 193 -7.85 0.27 -20.50
N ALA A 194 -7.67 1.55 -20.16
CA ALA A 194 -7.67 2.64 -21.15
C ALA A 194 -6.56 2.46 -22.20
N VAL A 195 -5.34 2.13 -21.77
CA VAL A 195 -4.19 1.84 -22.66
C VAL A 195 -4.46 0.62 -23.55
N ALA A 196 -5.08 -0.44 -23.04
CA ALA A 196 -5.46 -1.61 -23.83
C ALA A 196 -6.51 -1.28 -24.92
N ILE A 197 -7.48 -0.42 -24.61
CA ILE A 197 -8.46 0.07 -25.59
C ILE A 197 -7.78 0.93 -26.66
N LEU A 198 -6.86 1.83 -26.26
CA LEU A 198 -6.09 2.68 -27.19
C LEU A 198 -5.15 1.86 -28.09
N LEU A 199 -4.59 0.75 -27.57
CA LEU A 199 -3.81 -0.22 -28.33
C LEU A 199 -4.69 -0.96 -29.35
N TYR A 200 -5.89 -1.42 -28.95
CA TYR A 200 -6.84 -2.08 -29.85
C TYR A 200 -7.26 -1.18 -31.02
N PHE A 201 -7.57 0.09 -30.77
CA PHE A 201 -7.87 1.09 -31.80
C PHE A 201 -6.63 1.61 -32.57
N ARG A 202 -5.45 1.01 -32.36
CA ARG A 202 -4.18 1.38 -33.02
C ARG A 202 -3.83 2.88 -32.86
N VAL A 203 -4.19 3.46 -31.71
CA VAL A 203 -3.75 4.80 -31.29
C VAL A 203 -2.29 4.76 -30.84
N ILE A 204 -1.87 3.63 -30.24
CA ILE A 204 -0.48 3.34 -29.82
C ILE A 204 -0.03 1.96 -30.32
N THR A 205 1.28 1.72 -30.31
CA THR A 205 1.88 0.40 -30.56
C THR A 205 2.04 -0.41 -29.27
N THR A 206 2.27 -1.72 -29.39
CA THR A 206 2.59 -2.59 -28.24
C THR A 206 3.83 -2.11 -27.47
N SER A 207 4.88 -1.71 -28.19
CA SER A 207 6.09 -1.12 -27.59
C SER A 207 5.76 0.14 -26.79
N GLN A 208 4.97 1.07 -27.35
CA GLN A 208 4.53 2.28 -26.64
C GLN A 208 3.66 1.96 -25.41
N ALA A 209 2.81 0.94 -25.47
CA ALA A 209 1.94 0.52 -24.37
C ALA A 209 2.71 -0.06 -23.17
N PHE A 210 3.82 -0.78 -23.43
CA PHE A 210 4.59 -1.48 -22.39
C PHE A 210 5.92 -0.80 -21.99
N ALA A 211 6.39 0.22 -22.71
CA ALA A 211 7.68 0.90 -22.46
C ALA A 211 7.89 1.33 -20.99
N GLY A 212 6.83 1.79 -20.33
CA GLY A 212 6.91 2.24 -18.93
C GLY A 212 7.22 1.14 -17.91
N PHE A 213 6.97 -0.13 -18.24
CA PHE A 213 7.25 -1.26 -17.35
C PHE A 213 8.74 -1.65 -17.33
N SER A 214 9.52 -1.25 -18.34
CA SER A 214 10.98 -1.44 -18.40
C SER A 214 11.78 -0.17 -18.12
N ASP A 215 11.14 0.96 -17.81
CA ASP A 215 11.87 2.19 -17.48
C ASP A 215 12.56 2.15 -16.10
N SER A 216 13.71 2.80 -16.04
CA SER A 216 14.55 2.97 -14.86
C SER A 216 13.83 3.62 -13.67
N GLY A 217 12.91 4.57 -13.89
CA GLY A 217 12.12 5.19 -12.82
C GLY A 217 11.14 4.19 -12.19
N THR A 218 10.39 3.46 -13.02
CA THR A 218 9.47 2.40 -12.57
C THR A 218 10.18 1.32 -11.76
N MET A 219 11.34 0.86 -12.23
CA MET A 219 12.15 -0.14 -11.50
C MET A 219 12.80 0.43 -10.22
N THR A 220 13.14 1.73 -10.19
CA THR A 220 13.65 2.39 -8.98
C THR A 220 12.56 2.42 -7.91
N VAL A 221 11.33 2.80 -8.26
CA VAL A 221 10.19 2.76 -7.32
C VAL A 221 9.97 1.35 -6.76
N LEU A 222 10.00 0.32 -7.61
CA LEU A 222 9.85 -1.07 -7.17
C LEU A 222 10.87 -1.44 -6.10
N CYS A 223 12.15 -1.12 -6.31
CA CYS A 223 13.21 -1.41 -5.33
C CYS A 223 13.09 -0.55 -4.07
N VAL A 224 12.80 0.74 -4.20
CA VAL A 224 12.61 1.66 -3.07
C VAL A 224 11.40 1.25 -2.22
N CYS A 225 10.31 0.73 -2.80
CA CYS A 225 9.18 0.18 -2.04
C CYS A 225 9.60 -1.02 -1.18
N ILE A 226 10.39 -1.95 -1.72
CA ILE A 226 10.92 -3.11 -0.97
C ILE A 226 11.81 -2.65 0.18
N ILE A 227 12.77 -1.74 -0.09
CA ILE A 227 13.68 -1.21 0.93
C ILE A 227 12.91 -0.39 2.00
N SER A 228 11.87 0.35 1.60
CA SER A 228 10.98 1.05 2.53
C SER A 228 10.27 0.07 3.47
N ASP A 229 9.71 -1.02 2.95
CA ASP A 229 9.04 -2.04 3.76
C ASP A 229 10.02 -2.78 4.69
N ALA A 230 11.27 -3.00 4.26
CA ALA A 230 12.33 -3.55 5.11
C ALA A 230 12.58 -2.69 6.37
N ILE A 231 12.70 -1.37 6.20
CA ILE A 231 12.90 -0.41 7.31
C ILE A 231 11.68 -0.35 8.23
N ASN A 232 10.48 -0.50 7.67
CA ASN A 232 9.24 -0.50 8.46
C ASN A 232 9.04 -1.81 9.22
N ARG A 233 9.33 -2.98 8.63
CA ARG A 233 9.34 -4.28 9.33
C ARG A 233 10.34 -4.30 10.47
N THR A 234 11.58 -3.87 10.20
CA THR A 234 12.67 -3.86 11.20
C THR A 234 12.49 -2.81 12.31
N GLY A 235 11.46 -1.97 12.25
CA GLY A 235 11.18 -0.97 13.27
C GLY A 235 12.16 0.22 13.29
N GLY A 236 12.91 0.45 12.21
CA GLY A 236 13.91 1.53 12.14
C GLY A 236 13.33 2.92 12.47
N LEU A 237 12.13 3.22 11.96
CA LEU A 237 11.41 4.46 12.27
C LEU A 237 10.93 4.49 13.74
N ALA A 238 10.54 3.36 14.33
CA ALA A 238 10.13 3.27 15.73
C ALA A 238 11.32 3.51 16.69
N LEU A 239 12.52 3.05 16.33
CA LEU A 239 13.77 3.33 17.06
C LEU A 239 14.08 4.84 17.08
N LEU A 240 14.02 5.50 15.92
CA LEU A 240 14.17 6.96 15.83
C LEU A 240 13.11 7.70 16.66
N CYS A 241 11.85 7.26 16.61
CA CYS A 241 10.78 7.82 17.42
C CYS A 241 11.04 7.67 18.92
N SER A 242 11.50 6.50 19.39
CA SER A 242 11.76 6.25 20.83
C SER A 242 12.88 7.10 21.44
N TYR A 243 13.81 7.59 20.60
CA TYR A 243 14.92 8.46 21.00
C TYR A 243 14.55 9.96 20.94
N ILE A 244 13.76 10.37 19.95
CA ILE A 244 13.44 11.79 19.68
C ILE A 244 12.19 12.26 20.44
N LEU A 245 11.18 11.40 20.59
CA LEU A 245 9.87 11.77 21.13
C LEU A 245 9.84 11.68 22.67
N PRO A 246 9.06 12.55 23.35
CA PRO A 246 8.98 12.55 24.81
C PRO A 246 8.16 11.36 25.34
N ASN A 247 8.76 10.57 26.24
CA ASN A 247 8.10 9.47 26.95
C ASN A 247 7.44 9.90 28.28
N THR A 248 7.14 11.19 28.45
CA THR A 248 6.57 11.78 29.67
C THR A 248 5.46 12.78 29.34
N GLU A 249 4.58 13.04 30.30
CA GLU A 249 3.47 14.01 30.19
C GLU A 249 3.95 15.41 29.77
N GLN A 250 3.25 16.04 28.81
CA GLN A 250 3.67 17.31 28.22
C GLN A 250 2.64 18.42 28.47
N LYS A 251 3.04 19.45 29.23
CA LYS A 251 2.22 20.65 29.52
C LYS A 251 1.85 21.46 28.27
N TRP A 252 2.63 21.32 27.18
CA TRP A 252 2.44 22.06 25.93
C TRP A 252 2.59 21.14 24.73
N ILE A 253 1.77 21.35 23.70
CA ILE A 253 1.85 20.57 22.44
C ILE A 253 3.05 20.95 21.57
N PHE A 254 3.53 22.20 21.62
CA PHE A 254 4.53 22.70 20.68
C PHE A 254 5.89 21.97 20.73
N PRO A 255 6.50 21.68 21.90
CA PRO A 255 7.77 20.94 21.94
C PRO A 255 7.67 19.54 21.32
N THR A 256 6.57 18.83 21.58
CA THR A 256 6.26 17.54 20.96
C THR A 256 6.07 17.70 19.45
N ALA A 257 5.24 18.66 19.04
CA ALA A 257 4.93 18.91 17.64
C ALA A 257 6.18 19.28 16.82
N ILE A 258 7.09 20.11 17.34
CA ILE A 258 8.34 20.47 16.64
C ILE A 258 9.20 19.23 16.37
N ARG A 259 9.53 18.45 17.42
CA ARG A 259 10.37 17.25 17.29
C ARG A 259 9.74 16.21 16.34
N PHE A 260 8.43 16.03 16.46
CA PHE A 260 7.67 15.05 15.74
C PHE A 260 7.47 15.44 14.26
N VAL A 261 7.06 16.68 13.97
CA VAL A 261 6.95 17.18 12.58
C VAL A 261 8.32 17.14 11.89
N PHE A 262 9.39 17.54 12.57
CA PHE A 262 10.75 17.46 12.02
C PHE A 262 11.14 16.02 11.68
N LEU A 263 10.94 15.06 12.60
CA LEU A 263 11.24 13.64 12.36
C LEU A 263 10.47 13.08 11.16
N PHE A 264 9.15 13.29 11.11
CA PHE A 264 8.32 12.74 10.05
C PHE A 264 8.54 13.43 8.69
N PHE A 265 8.88 14.72 8.68
CA PHE A 265 9.33 15.43 7.48
C PHE A 265 10.65 14.86 6.95
N VAL A 266 11.69 14.81 7.79
CA VAL A 266 13.04 14.34 7.39
C VAL A 266 13.02 12.86 6.99
N ALA A 267 12.29 12.00 7.70
CA ALA A 267 12.14 10.60 7.31
C ALA A 267 11.55 10.45 5.91
N SER A 268 10.55 11.27 5.55
CA SER A 268 9.88 11.19 4.25
C SER A 268 10.67 11.77 3.08
N ILE A 269 11.79 12.48 3.33
CA ILE A 269 12.73 12.85 2.26
C ILE A 269 13.38 11.60 1.64
N PHE A 270 13.49 10.49 2.40
CA PHE A 270 14.19 9.27 1.98
C PHE A 270 13.28 8.04 1.88
N LEU A 271 12.11 8.05 2.49
CA LEU A 271 11.17 6.94 2.56
C LEU A 271 9.82 7.30 1.93
N ASN A 272 9.13 6.31 1.34
CA ASN A 272 7.77 6.50 0.82
C ASN A 272 6.78 6.88 1.93
N ASN A 273 5.90 7.84 1.65
CA ASN A 273 4.87 8.33 2.57
C ASN A 273 4.01 7.24 3.26
N THR A 274 3.51 6.24 2.52
CA THR A 274 2.44 5.36 3.01
C THR A 274 2.88 4.44 4.17
N PRO A 275 4.01 3.71 4.12
CA PRO A 275 4.51 2.96 5.27
C PRO A 275 4.77 3.84 6.51
N ILE A 276 5.33 5.04 6.32
CA ILE A 276 5.64 5.99 7.40
C ILE A 276 4.35 6.38 8.15
N VAL A 277 3.29 6.74 7.42
CA VAL A 277 1.99 7.08 8.05
C VAL A 277 1.37 5.86 8.72
N ALA A 278 1.43 4.68 8.09
CA ALA A 278 0.85 3.46 8.64
C ALA A 278 1.51 3.02 9.97
N MET A 279 2.82 3.18 10.12
CA MET A 279 3.50 2.98 11.41
C MET A 279 3.26 4.17 12.36
N GLY A 280 3.34 5.39 11.84
CA GLY A 280 3.22 6.62 12.59
C GLY A 280 1.88 6.77 13.33
N ILE A 281 0.78 6.25 12.77
CA ILE A 281 -0.52 6.18 13.45
C ILE A 281 -0.39 5.44 14.80
N SER A 282 0.21 4.24 14.81
CA SER A 282 0.42 3.48 16.05
C SER A 282 1.35 4.18 17.03
N ILE A 283 2.40 4.84 16.54
CA ILE A 283 3.35 5.61 17.36
C ILE A 283 2.65 6.82 17.99
N VAL A 284 1.81 7.53 17.25
CA VAL A 284 1.02 8.66 17.75
C VAL A 284 -0.03 8.23 18.78
N LEU A 285 -0.68 7.09 18.59
CA LEU A 285 -1.62 6.54 19.57
C LEU A 285 -0.92 6.18 20.89
N GLY A 286 0.29 5.60 20.83
CA GLY A 286 1.13 5.37 22.01
C GLY A 286 1.60 6.68 22.67
N LEU A 287 2.09 7.64 21.87
CA LEU A 287 2.52 8.96 22.34
C LEU A 287 1.36 9.75 22.97
N SER A 288 0.13 9.55 22.48
CA SER A 288 -1.08 10.18 23.04
C SER A 288 -1.34 9.72 24.47
N LYS A 289 -1.13 8.41 24.76
CA LYS A 289 -1.20 7.88 26.13
C LYS A 289 -0.14 8.49 27.05
N THR A 290 1.14 8.51 26.62
CA THR A 290 2.26 8.94 27.48
C THR A 290 2.33 10.45 27.69
N THR A 291 2.00 11.25 26.67
CA THR A 291 2.07 12.73 26.74
C THR A 291 0.78 13.38 27.22
N LYS A 292 -0.34 12.63 27.23
CA LYS A 292 -1.74 13.10 27.38
C LYS A 292 -2.22 14.09 26.30
N ILE A 293 -1.48 14.27 25.21
CA ILE A 293 -1.92 15.07 24.06
C ILE A 293 -2.90 14.24 23.20
N PRO A 294 -4.09 14.73 22.82
CA PRO A 294 -5.01 13.98 21.96
C PRO A 294 -4.41 13.61 20.60
N ALA A 295 -4.56 12.34 20.18
CA ALA A 295 -4.06 11.85 18.89
C ALA A 295 -4.60 12.66 17.69
N SER A 296 -5.82 13.19 17.78
CA SER A 296 -6.42 14.11 16.78
C SER A 296 -5.68 15.44 16.62
N LYS A 297 -4.71 15.77 17.48
CA LYS A 297 -3.78 16.91 17.33
C LYS A 297 -2.36 16.50 16.91
N LEU A 298 -2.15 15.24 16.53
CA LEU A 298 -0.85 14.71 16.13
C LEU A 298 -0.91 13.98 14.78
N LEU A 299 -2.00 13.26 14.48
CA LEU A 299 -2.14 12.46 13.25
C LEU A 299 -2.20 13.28 11.95
N MET A 300 -2.96 14.38 11.89
CA MET A 300 -2.98 15.24 10.70
C MET A 300 -1.68 16.04 10.51
N PRO A 301 -1.07 16.66 11.55
CA PRO A 301 0.28 17.21 11.44
C PRO A 301 1.33 16.17 11.01
N MET A 302 1.23 14.92 11.46
CA MET A 302 2.10 13.82 10.99
C MET A 302 2.00 13.63 9.48
N GLN A 303 0.80 13.32 8.97
CA GLN A 303 0.60 12.96 7.58
C GLN A 303 0.94 14.12 6.65
N ILE A 304 0.66 15.36 7.06
CA ILE A 304 1.08 16.53 6.30
C ILE A 304 2.60 16.68 6.36
N ALA A 305 3.27 16.58 7.51
CA ALA A 305 4.73 16.62 7.60
C ALA A 305 5.41 15.58 6.68
N VAL A 306 4.86 14.35 6.63
CA VAL A 306 5.27 13.30 5.69
C VAL A 306 5.12 13.78 4.24
N VAL A 307 3.94 14.23 3.82
CA VAL A 307 3.71 14.68 2.43
C VAL A 307 4.60 15.88 2.06
N LEU A 308 4.79 16.83 2.97
CA LEU A 308 5.70 17.98 2.79
C LEU A 308 7.15 17.52 2.57
N GLY A 309 7.64 16.57 3.37
CA GLY A 309 8.99 16.00 3.22
C GLY A 309 9.15 15.15 1.96
N GLY A 310 8.12 14.35 1.63
CA GLY A 310 8.09 13.50 0.43
C GLY A 310 8.20 14.28 -0.88
N MET A 311 7.71 15.52 -0.93
CA MET A 311 7.88 16.40 -2.09
C MET A 311 9.32 16.93 -2.26
N CYS A 312 10.16 16.90 -1.22
CA CYS A 312 11.49 17.52 -1.24
C CYS A 312 12.59 16.69 -1.93
N SER A 313 12.30 15.45 -2.33
CA SER A 313 13.21 14.62 -3.14
C SER A 313 12.46 13.85 -4.21
N LEU A 314 13.19 13.30 -5.18
CA LEU A 314 12.63 12.39 -6.16
C LEU A 314 12.13 11.06 -5.54
N ILE A 315 12.73 10.59 -4.44
CA ILE A 315 12.45 9.28 -3.83
C ILE A 315 11.27 9.34 -2.85
N GLY A 316 11.13 10.44 -2.11
CA GLY A 316 10.19 10.54 -0.98
C GLY A 316 8.73 10.33 -1.35
N THR A 317 8.34 10.72 -2.57
CA THR A 317 7.06 10.34 -3.16
C THR A 317 7.22 9.68 -4.52
N SER A 318 6.56 8.53 -4.70
CA SER A 318 6.41 7.86 -5.99
C SER A 318 5.91 8.78 -7.12
N THR A 319 5.17 9.86 -6.78
CA THR A 319 4.70 10.89 -7.72
C THR A 319 5.85 11.56 -8.49
N ASN A 320 6.96 11.82 -7.80
CA ASN A 320 8.13 12.47 -8.37
C ASN A 320 8.92 11.50 -9.28
N MET A 321 8.99 10.22 -8.91
CA MET A 321 9.55 9.17 -9.77
C MET A 321 8.76 8.98 -11.08
N VAL A 322 7.42 9.07 -11.07
CA VAL A 322 6.63 8.97 -12.33
C VAL A 322 7.00 10.09 -13.28
N ALA A 323 7.06 11.32 -12.75
CA ALA A 323 7.36 12.51 -13.54
C ALA A 323 8.76 12.44 -14.14
N LYS A 324 9.77 11.97 -13.38
CA LYS A 324 11.12 11.73 -13.92
C LYS A 324 11.15 10.62 -14.97
N GLY A 325 10.50 9.49 -14.75
CA GLY A 325 10.51 8.38 -15.72
C GLY A 325 9.89 8.78 -17.05
N LEU A 326 8.75 9.48 -17.02
CA LEU A 326 8.08 10.04 -18.21
C LEU A 326 8.95 11.10 -18.90
N LEU A 327 9.61 11.97 -18.14
CA LEU A 327 10.55 12.98 -18.66
C LEU A 327 11.77 12.34 -19.33
N ASP A 328 12.39 11.35 -18.68
CA ASP A 328 13.55 10.63 -19.22
C ASP A 328 13.16 9.89 -20.52
N ASP A 329 11.98 9.25 -20.59
CA ASP A 329 11.46 8.60 -21.82
C ASP A 329 11.15 9.60 -22.94
N ALA A 330 10.44 10.69 -22.64
CA ALA A 330 10.14 11.72 -23.61
C ALA A 330 11.41 12.37 -24.16
N THR A 331 12.41 12.62 -23.31
CA THR A 331 13.73 13.14 -23.68
C THR A 331 14.53 12.14 -24.52
N LYS A 332 14.55 10.84 -24.16
CA LYS A 332 15.17 9.78 -24.98
C LYS A 332 14.55 9.73 -26.38
N LYS A 333 13.21 9.77 -26.48
CA LYS A 333 12.47 9.78 -27.76
C LYS A 333 12.80 11.00 -28.60
N LEU A 334 12.90 12.18 -27.98
CA LEU A 334 13.23 13.45 -28.63
C LEU A 334 14.65 13.47 -29.20
N ASN A 335 15.63 12.99 -28.40
CA ASN A 335 17.03 12.93 -28.82
C ASN A 335 17.24 11.84 -29.89
N ALA A 336 16.49 10.72 -29.82
CA ALA A 336 16.53 9.65 -30.83
C ALA A 336 15.95 10.07 -32.20
N GLN A 337 15.20 11.17 -32.28
CA GLN A 337 14.78 11.78 -33.55
C GLN A 337 15.89 12.63 -34.20
N GLY A 338 17.04 12.80 -33.53
CA GLY A 338 18.21 13.52 -34.04
C GLY A 338 18.03 15.04 -34.19
N THR A 339 16.87 15.59 -33.81
CA THR A 339 16.50 16.98 -34.07
C THR A 339 17.16 17.96 -33.09
N VAL A 340 17.37 17.54 -31.84
CA VAL A 340 18.01 18.33 -30.76
C VAL A 340 18.62 17.35 -29.74
N ASN A 341 19.74 17.72 -29.11
CA ASN A 341 20.26 17.04 -27.93
C ASN A 341 19.79 17.75 -26.66
N LEU A 342 18.70 17.27 -26.05
CA LEU A 342 18.28 17.74 -24.72
C LEU A 342 18.96 16.90 -23.63
N GLU A 343 20.01 17.44 -23.01
CA GLU A 343 20.74 16.79 -21.90
C GLU A 343 20.12 17.07 -20.52
N TYR A 344 18.78 17.14 -20.43
CA TYR A 344 18.13 17.28 -19.14
C TYR A 344 17.84 15.92 -18.49
N SER A 345 18.44 15.66 -17.33
CA SER A 345 17.96 14.64 -16.40
C SER A 345 17.90 15.23 -15.00
N MET A 346 16.75 15.06 -14.34
CA MET A 346 16.47 15.68 -13.04
C MET A 346 17.26 15.01 -11.91
N THR A 347 17.95 15.81 -11.10
CA THR A 347 18.77 15.34 -9.97
C THR A 347 17.94 15.03 -8.72
N LEU A 348 18.47 14.21 -7.80
CA LEU A 348 17.75 13.64 -6.65
C LEU A 348 16.97 14.67 -5.81
N PHE A 349 17.53 15.86 -5.63
CA PHE A 349 16.99 16.93 -4.78
C PHE A 349 16.58 18.19 -5.56
N GLU A 350 16.48 18.14 -6.89
CA GLU A 350 16.16 19.31 -7.72
C GLU A 350 14.80 19.92 -7.39
N VAL A 351 13.80 19.05 -7.17
CA VAL A 351 12.46 19.41 -6.68
C VAL A 351 12.55 20.14 -5.32
N GLY A 352 13.53 19.75 -4.49
CA GLY A 352 13.81 20.33 -3.19
C GLY A 352 14.16 21.81 -3.20
N TYR A 353 14.76 22.35 -4.28
CA TYR A 353 15.03 23.79 -4.39
C TYR A 353 13.75 24.65 -4.30
N VAL A 354 12.60 24.11 -4.74
CA VAL A 354 11.28 24.75 -4.63
C VAL A 354 10.50 24.17 -3.44
N ALA A 355 10.49 22.85 -3.26
CA ALA A 355 9.67 22.18 -2.27
C ALA A 355 10.15 22.38 -0.82
N LEU A 356 11.46 22.52 -0.56
CA LEU A 356 12.00 22.64 0.80
C LEU A 356 11.67 24.01 1.44
N PRO A 357 11.85 25.17 0.78
CA PRO A 357 11.44 26.47 1.35
C PRO A 357 9.94 26.52 1.68
N ILE A 358 9.08 26.02 0.77
CA ILE A 358 7.63 25.97 0.98
C ILE A 358 7.29 24.94 2.08
N GLY A 359 8.02 23.83 2.14
CA GLY A 359 7.89 22.78 3.16
C GLY A 359 8.21 23.28 4.56
N VAL A 360 9.25 24.10 4.73
CA VAL A 360 9.55 24.76 6.01
C VAL A 360 8.42 25.68 6.44
N LEU A 361 7.85 26.49 5.53
CA LEU A 361 6.68 27.33 5.82
C LEU A 361 5.43 26.49 6.16
N GLY A 362 5.22 25.37 5.47
CA GLY A 362 4.17 24.40 5.77
C GLY A 362 4.33 23.73 7.14
N CYS A 363 5.56 23.35 7.50
CA CYS A 363 5.91 22.82 8.82
C CYS A 363 5.66 23.85 9.94
N VAL A 364 6.05 25.11 9.74
CA VAL A 364 5.74 26.21 10.66
C VAL A 364 4.23 26.37 10.84
N TYR A 365 3.46 26.41 9.74
CA TYR A 365 1.99 26.47 9.79
C TYR A 365 1.39 25.33 10.62
N ILE A 366 1.73 24.06 10.33
CA ILE A 366 1.13 22.92 11.05
C ILE A 366 1.55 22.85 12.52
N ILE A 367 2.75 23.32 12.90
CA ILE A 367 3.20 23.36 14.29
C ILE A 367 2.36 24.36 15.10
N PHE A 368 2.14 25.57 14.59
CA PHE A 368 1.45 26.63 15.33
C PHE A 368 -0.09 26.52 15.26
N VAL A 369 -0.65 26.22 14.08
CA VAL A 369 -2.10 26.32 13.82
C VAL A 369 -2.89 25.11 14.34
N ASN A 370 -2.24 23.94 14.46
CA ASN A 370 -2.78 22.71 15.06
C ASN A 370 -3.54 22.95 16.39
N LYS A 371 -2.98 23.75 17.30
CA LYS A 371 -3.60 24.05 18.61
C LYS A 371 -5.04 24.57 18.46
N PHE A 372 -5.30 25.37 17.41
CA PHE A 372 -6.53 26.13 17.21
C PHE A 372 -7.52 25.45 16.26
N LEU A 373 -7.07 24.98 15.09
CA LEU A 373 -7.97 24.42 14.07
C LEU A 373 -8.30 22.94 14.27
N LEU A 374 -7.45 22.16 14.96
CA LEU A 374 -7.68 20.72 15.09
C LEU A 374 -8.47 20.38 16.38
N PRO A 375 -9.55 19.58 16.25
CA PRO A 375 -10.47 19.30 17.36
C PRO A 375 -9.84 18.41 18.45
N SER A 376 -9.86 18.90 19.69
CA SER A 376 -9.35 18.18 20.87
C SER A 376 -10.15 16.93 21.22
N ASN A 377 -11.48 16.97 21.00
CA ASN A 377 -12.44 16.02 21.56
C ASN A 377 -13.06 15.14 20.46
N VAL A 378 -12.30 14.79 19.43
CA VAL A 378 -12.71 13.72 18.52
C VAL A 378 -12.59 12.42 19.31
N LYS A 379 -13.75 11.88 19.72
CA LYS A 379 -13.88 10.48 20.11
C LYS A 379 -13.16 9.65 19.04
N THR A 380 -12.04 9.02 19.40
CA THR A 380 -11.25 8.15 18.52
C THR A 380 -11.98 6.81 18.39
N GLU A 381 -13.20 6.87 17.87
CA GLU A 381 -14.24 5.88 18.12
C GLU A 381 -14.31 4.86 16.99
N VAL A 382 -13.44 3.86 17.11
CA VAL A 382 -13.98 2.51 17.25
C VAL A 382 -13.63 1.98 18.64
N LYS A 383 -14.18 2.64 19.68
CA LYS A 383 -14.72 1.88 20.81
C LYS A 383 -15.98 1.17 20.33
N GLN A 384 -15.77 0.10 19.55
CA GLN A 384 -16.52 -1.12 19.84
C GLN A 384 -16.35 -1.40 21.33
N ALA A 385 -17.40 -1.83 22.00
CA ALA A 385 -17.28 -2.41 23.33
C ALA A 385 -16.60 -3.78 23.16
N LEU A 386 -15.30 -3.77 22.86
CA LEU A 386 -14.46 -4.96 22.93
C LEU A 386 -14.65 -5.53 24.32
N HIS A 387 -15.01 -6.81 24.39
CA HIS A 387 -15.13 -7.48 25.67
C HIS A 387 -13.82 -7.31 26.44
N THR A 388 -13.92 -7.05 27.74
CA THR A 388 -12.73 -7.11 28.59
C THR A 388 -12.44 -8.58 28.87
N PHE A 389 -11.15 -8.91 28.93
CA PHE A 389 -10.70 -10.27 29.17
C PHE A 389 -9.85 -10.34 30.42
N ILE A 390 -10.01 -11.43 31.16
CA ILE A 390 -9.17 -11.80 32.29
C ILE A 390 -7.94 -12.52 31.71
N VAL A 391 -6.78 -11.91 31.87
CA VAL A 391 -5.49 -12.34 31.30
C VAL A 391 -4.55 -12.70 32.47
N PRO A 392 -4.27 -13.99 32.70
CA PRO A 392 -3.34 -14.43 33.74
C PRO A 392 -1.89 -14.35 33.25
N VAL A 393 -1.03 -13.67 34.04
CA VAL A 393 0.41 -13.57 33.77
C VAL A 393 1.24 -13.86 35.03
N ASN A 394 2.29 -14.66 34.86
CA ASN A 394 3.10 -15.19 35.96
C ASN A 394 4.46 -14.47 36.00
N ILE A 395 4.90 -14.08 37.20
CA ILE A 395 6.19 -13.42 37.41
C ILE A 395 7.32 -14.46 37.44
N VAL A 396 8.32 -14.26 36.58
CA VAL A 396 9.42 -15.22 36.37
C VAL A 396 10.68 -14.89 37.16
N ASP A 397 11.54 -15.88 37.33
CA ASP A 397 12.91 -15.70 37.81
C ASP A 397 13.64 -14.57 37.08
N ARG A 398 14.32 -13.72 37.85
CA ARG A 398 15.05 -12.52 37.35
C ARG A 398 14.15 -11.43 36.74
N SER A 399 12.84 -11.46 36.99
CA SER A 399 11.94 -10.37 36.61
C SER A 399 12.32 -9.05 37.31
N PRO A 400 12.43 -7.91 36.59
CA PRO A 400 12.70 -6.59 37.17
C PRO A 400 11.53 -6.02 37.98
N LEU A 401 10.44 -6.78 38.13
CA LEU A 401 9.27 -6.46 38.94
C LEU A 401 9.39 -6.98 40.38
N ILE A 402 10.27 -7.97 40.63
CA ILE A 402 10.44 -8.60 41.95
C ILE A 402 10.84 -7.53 42.98
N GLY A 403 10.23 -7.58 44.17
CA GLY A 403 10.46 -6.64 45.26
C GLY A 403 9.81 -5.27 45.08
N LYS A 404 9.05 -5.03 44.00
CA LYS A 404 8.28 -3.80 43.78
C LYS A 404 6.79 -4.05 44.04
N GLU A 405 6.12 -3.03 44.54
CA GLU A 405 4.65 -2.96 44.56
C GLU A 405 4.12 -2.70 43.14
N ILE A 406 2.92 -3.18 42.81
CA ILE A 406 2.31 -3.01 41.48
C ILE A 406 2.28 -1.52 41.08
N MET A 407 1.79 -0.65 41.96
CA MET A 407 1.65 0.80 41.75
C MET A 407 2.98 1.53 41.55
N LYS A 408 4.11 0.96 42.00
CA LYS A 408 5.47 1.52 41.85
C LYS A 408 6.26 0.88 40.70
N SER A 409 5.68 -0.12 40.04
CA SER A 409 6.27 -0.83 38.90
C SER A 409 5.73 -0.30 37.56
N ASP A 410 6.20 -0.86 36.44
CA ASP A 410 5.66 -0.53 35.12
C ASP A 410 4.23 -1.07 34.91
N LEU A 411 3.80 -2.05 35.71
CA LEU A 411 2.43 -2.59 35.72
C LEU A 411 1.41 -1.53 36.17
N GLY A 412 1.73 -0.74 37.20
CA GLY A 412 0.86 0.31 37.74
C GLY A 412 0.65 1.52 36.82
N LYS A 413 1.33 1.55 35.66
CA LYS A 413 1.21 2.61 34.65
C LYS A 413 0.20 2.26 33.55
N LEU A 414 -0.26 1.00 33.50
CA LEU A 414 -1.19 0.50 32.49
C LEU A 414 -2.56 1.16 32.63
N SER A 415 -2.87 2.08 31.72
CA SER A 415 -4.08 2.90 31.78
C SER A 415 -5.27 2.22 31.10
N GLY A 416 -6.37 2.04 31.82
CA GLY A 416 -7.58 1.34 31.34
C GLY A 416 -7.60 -0.16 31.66
N VAL A 417 -6.81 -0.60 32.62
CA VAL A 417 -6.75 -1.98 33.13
C VAL A 417 -7.29 -1.98 34.56
N ALA A 418 -8.15 -2.95 34.92
CA ALA A 418 -8.61 -3.06 36.31
C ALA A 418 -7.48 -3.56 37.22
N LEU A 419 -7.49 -3.11 38.48
CA LEU A 419 -6.39 -3.33 39.42
C LEU A 419 -6.19 -4.85 39.64
N PRO A 420 -5.00 -5.40 39.31
CA PRO A 420 -4.82 -6.85 39.22
C PRO A 420 -4.86 -7.49 40.60
N GLN A 421 -5.46 -8.68 40.67
CA GLN A 421 -5.45 -9.48 41.88
C GLN A 421 -4.23 -10.41 41.85
N ILE A 422 -3.46 -10.42 42.94
CA ILE A 422 -2.28 -11.29 43.11
C ILE A 422 -2.74 -12.62 43.71
N LEU A 423 -2.37 -13.72 43.08
CA LEU A 423 -2.42 -15.07 43.65
C LEU A 423 -0.99 -15.58 43.88
N ARG A 424 -0.66 -15.91 45.14
CA ARG A 424 0.65 -16.46 45.55
C ARG A 424 0.43 -17.81 46.22
N GLY A 425 0.70 -18.89 45.50
CA GLY A 425 0.19 -20.22 45.88
C GLY A 425 -1.34 -20.18 45.96
N ASN A 426 -1.93 -20.71 47.02
CA ASN A 426 -3.39 -20.74 47.19
C ASN A 426 -3.92 -19.55 48.03
N LYS A 427 -3.24 -18.40 48.03
CA LYS A 427 -3.67 -17.20 48.78
C LYS A 427 -3.73 -15.96 47.88
N MET A 428 -4.87 -15.29 47.93
CA MET A 428 -5.05 -13.94 47.41
C MET A 428 -4.24 -12.96 48.26
N ILE A 429 -3.48 -12.08 47.63
CA ILE A 429 -2.63 -11.08 48.29
C ILE A 429 -3.04 -9.68 47.85
N ASP A 430 -2.99 -8.74 48.80
CA ASP A 430 -3.29 -7.33 48.54
C ASP A 430 -2.29 -6.73 47.52
N PRO A 431 -2.75 -6.01 46.48
CA PRO A 431 -1.90 -5.39 45.46
C PRO A 431 -0.85 -4.39 45.97
N SER A 432 -0.93 -3.98 47.23
CA SER A 432 0.06 -3.15 47.95
C SER A 432 1.28 -3.93 48.44
N VAL A 433 1.30 -5.26 48.32
CA VAL A 433 2.42 -6.11 48.75
C VAL A 433 3.49 -6.21 47.65
N PRO A 434 4.80 -6.23 47.98
CA PRO A 434 5.85 -6.46 47.00
C PRO A 434 5.71 -7.79 46.26
N LEU A 435 5.89 -7.72 44.94
CA LEU A 435 5.80 -8.84 44.01
C LEU A 435 6.96 -9.84 44.19
N ALA A 436 6.66 -11.13 44.01
CA ALA A 436 7.59 -12.25 44.15
C ALA A 436 7.63 -13.11 42.88
N VAL A 437 8.62 -14.02 42.81
CA VAL A 437 8.66 -15.07 41.79
C VAL A 437 7.49 -16.03 42.01
N GLY A 438 6.80 -16.43 40.94
CA GLY A 438 5.67 -17.35 41.01
C GLY A 438 4.34 -16.69 41.40
N ASP A 439 4.28 -15.37 41.54
CA ASP A 439 3.00 -14.66 41.63
C ASP A 439 2.28 -14.73 40.27
N THR A 440 1.01 -15.16 40.30
CA THR A 440 0.09 -15.00 39.17
C THR A 440 -0.69 -13.69 39.36
N LEU A 441 -0.72 -12.87 38.31
CA LEU A 441 -1.44 -11.60 38.26
C LEU A 441 -2.62 -11.72 37.28
N PHE A 442 -3.83 -11.49 37.77
CA PHE A 442 -5.04 -11.51 36.94
C PHE A 442 -5.41 -10.09 36.49
N TYR A 443 -5.12 -9.78 35.23
CA TYR A 443 -5.44 -8.49 34.61
C TYR A 443 -6.79 -8.52 33.90
N VAL A 444 -7.64 -7.52 34.15
CA VAL A 444 -8.84 -7.28 33.33
C VAL A 444 -8.56 -6.15 32.36
N CYS A 445 -8.48 -6.46 31.06
CA CYS A 445 -8.10 -5.49 30.03
C CYS A 445 -8.82 -5.69 28.69
N GLU A 446 -8.94 -4.62 27.90
CA GLU A 446 -9.33 -4.69 26.48
C GLU A 446 -8.17 -5.31 25.65
N PRO A 447 -8.45 -6.08 24.58
CA PRO A 447 -7.42 -6.78 23.79
C PRO A 447 -6.20 -5.96 23.32
N PRO A 448 -6.28 -4.64 23.00
CA PRO A 448 -5.09 -3.86 22.65
C PRO A 448 -4.05 -3.73 23.77
N LEU A 449 -4.46 -3.84 25.04
CA LEU A 449 -3.58 -3.75 26.22
C LEU A 449 -2.78 -5.04 26.47
N LEU A 450 -3.19 -6.16 25.86
CA LEU A 450 -2.45 -7.43 25.85
C LEU A 450 -1.02 -7.24 25.30
N VAL A 451 -0.86 -6.37 24.30
CA VAL A 451 0.45 -6.01 23.73
C VAL A 451 1.30 -5.20 24.72
N GLU A 452 0.70 -4.40 25.59
CA GLU A 452 1.44 -3.67 26.63
C GLU A 452 1.94 -4.64 27.71
N LEU A 453 1.11 -5.60 28.14
CA LEU A 453 1.53 -6.70 29.03
C LEU A 453 2.68 -7.52 28.42
N MET A 454 2.60 -7.88 27.13
CA MET A 454 3.66 -8.63 26.43
C MET A 454 5.01 -7.90 26.35
N ASN A 455 5.03 -6.57 26.42
CA ASN A 455 6.25 -5.78 26.37
C ASN A 455 6.91 -5.60 27.76
N ILE A 456 6.22 -5.93 28.85
CA ILE A 456 6.77 -5.82 30.20
C ILE A 456 7.72 -6.99 30.47
N LYS A 457 9.01 -6.66 30.61
CA LYS A 457 10.07 -7.63 30.89
C LYS A 457 9.79 -8.35 32.22
N GLY A 458 9.88 -9.67 32.21
CA GLY A 458 9.75 -10.50 33.41
C GLY A 458 8.33 -10.99 33.72
N LEU A 459 7.42 -10.94 32.74
CA LEU A 459 6.18 -11.70 32.72
C LEU A 459 6.28 -12.89 31.76
N LYS A 460 5.45 -13.91 31.98
CA LYS A 460 5.01 -14.92 30.99
C LYS A 460 3.50 -15.05 31.09
N PHE A 461 2.84 -15.55 30.05
CA PHE A 461 1.46 -16.02 30.18
C PHE A 461 1.42 -17.33 30.99
N GLU A 462 0.29 -17.58 31.64
CA GLU A 462 0.08 -18.80 32.43
C GLU A 462 0.03 -20.08 31.56
N ASP A 463 -0.51 -19.99 30.35
CA ASP A 463 -0.54 -21.10 29.38
C ASP A 463 0.87 -21.43 28.82
N PRO A 464 1.37 -22.66 29.00
CA PRO A 464 2.61 -23.13 28.38
C PRO A 464 2.56 -23.10 26.85
N THR A 465 1.40 -23.39 26.24
CA THR A 465 1.26 -23.53 24.79
C THR A 465 1.39 -22.18 24.09
N ALA A 466 0.68 -21.15 24.56
CA ALA A 466 0.87 -19.77 24.13
C ALA A 466 2.33 -19.30 24.35
N CYS A 467 2.93 -19.65 25.49
CA CYS A 467 4.35 -19.36 25.76
C CYS A 467 5.32 -20.07 24.79
N ASN A 468 4.99 -21.25 24.28
CA ASN A 468 5.80 -21.99 23.31
C ASN A 468 5.61 -21.41 21.90
N ILE A 469 4.36 -21.18 21.48
CA ILE A 469 3.99 -20.51 20.21
C ILE A 469 4.69 -19.15 20.07
N LEU A 470 4.71 -18.34 21.14
CA LEU A 470 5.40 -17.04 21.17
C LEU A 470 6.93 -17.12 21.12
N ARG A 471 7.54 -18.31 21.26
CA ARG A 471 8.99 -18.53 21.11
C ARG A 471 9.36 -19.23 19.80
N SER A 472 8.54 -20.16 19.33
CA SER A 472 8.80 -20.96 18.13
C SER A 472 8.38 -20.25 16.84
N ILE A 473 7.33 -19.42 16.89
CA ILE A 473 6.73 -18.79 15.71
C ILE A 473 6.92 -17.27 15.76
N THR A 474 7.39 -16.70 14.65
CA THR A 474 7.58 -15.25 14.51
C THR A 474 6.24 -14.50 14.50
N THR A 475 6.19 -13.34 15.16
CA THR A 475 4.96 -12.57 15.37
C THR A 475 4.29 -12.01 14.10
N ASP A 476 4.91 -12.12 12.91
CA ASP A 476 4.25 -11.81 11.63
C ASP A 476 3.32 -12.93 11.16
N LYS A 477 3.63 -14.19 11.51
CA LYS A 477 2.77 -15.35 11.24
C LYS A 477 1.61 -15.48 12.23
N LEU A 478 1.75 -14.96 13.45
CA LEU A 478 0.73 -15.08 14.50
C LEU A 478 -0.40 -14.05 14.37
N SER A 479 -1.63 -14.46 14.68
CA SER A 479 -2.79 -13.59 14.88
C SER A 479 -3.51 -13.96 16.19
N LEU A 480 -4.35 -13.05 16.65
CA LEU A 480 -5.18 -13.19 17.85
C LEU A 480 -6.65 -13.30 17.45
N TYR A 481 -7.37 -14.27 18.01
CA TYR A 481 -8.79 -14.48 17.70
C TYR A 481 -9.60 -14.55 19.00
N GLU A 482 -10.77 -13.91 18.99
CA GLU A 482 -11.83 -14.16 19.95
C GLU A 482 -12.64 -15.37 19.47
N VAL A 483 -12.73 -16.42 20.29
CA VAL A 483 -13.40 -17.68 19.96
C VAL A 483 -14.39 -18.11 21.05
N ASN A 484 -15.50 -18.71 20.64
CA ASN A 484 -16.54 -19.23 21.53
C ASN A 484 -16.69 -20.72 21.23
N PHE A 485 -16.57 -21.58 22.24
CA PHE A 485 -16.68 -23.03 22.04
C PHE A 485 -18.13 -23.44 21.79
N THR A 486 -18.36 -24.38 20.86
CA THR A 486 -19.72 -24.82 20.50
C THR A 486 -20.24 -25.88 21.48
N GLU A 487 -21.56 -26.09 21.53
CA GLU A 487 -22.14 -27.18 22.33
C GLU A 487 -21.65 -28.57 21.86
N SER A 488 -21.38 -28.69 20.56
CA SER A 488 -20.79 -29.87 19.91
C SER A 488 -19.27 -30.00 20.11
N SER A 489 -18.67 -29.18 20.97
CA SER A 489 -17.21 -29.16 21.19
C SER A 489 -16.77 -30.32 22.08
N GLU A 490 -15.76 -31.06 21.65
CA GLU A 490 -15.13 -32.12 22.47
C GLU A 490 -14.48 -31.59 23.76
N PHE A 491 -14.31 -30.27 23.89
CA PHE A 491 -13.77 -29.62 25.08
C PHE A 491 -14.84 -29.18 26.08
N ASN A 492 -16.14 -29.25 25.74
CA ASN A 492 -17.23 -28.76 26.59
C ASN A 492 -17.27 -29.51 27.94
N ASN A 493 -17.18 -28.77 29.06
CA ASN A 493 -16.99 -29.29 30.43
C ASN A 493 -15.74 -30.17 30.64
N ARG A 494 -14.75 -30.15 29.73
CA ARG A 494 -13.41 -30.72 29.97
C ARG A 494 -12.44 -29.60 30.33
N ASN A 495 -11.49 -29.91 31.19
CA ASN A 495 -10.39 -29.01 31.52
C ASN A 495 -9.41 -28.97 30.34
N PHE A 496 -8.78 -27.81 30.08
CA PHE A 496 -7.77 -27.68 29.01
C PHE A 496 -6.51 -28.58 29.08
N PRO A 497 -6.04 -29.20 30.21
CA PRO A 497 -4.70 -29.81 30.24
C PRO A 497 -4.45 -31.01 29.32
N SER A 498 -5.48 -31.79 29.01
CA SER A 498 -5.31 -33.20 28.60
C SER A 498 -5.12 -33.43 27.10
N TYR A 499 -4.97 -32.37 26.29
CA TYR A 499 -5.01 -32.48 24.81
C TYR A 499 -4.14 -31.47 24.05
N PHE A 500 -3.32 -30.66 24.76
CA PHE A 500 -2.79 -29.42 24.20
C PHE A 500 -1.29 -29.43 23.80
N GLU A 501 -0.53 -30.51 24.07
CA GLU A 501 0.88 -30.59 23.64
C GLU A 501 1.04 -30.60 22.10
N ASP A 502 0.09 -31.19 21.36
CA ASP A 502 0.05 -31.18 19.89
C ASP A 502 -0.78 -30.01 19.29
N SER A 503 -1.28 -29.09 20.12
CA SER A 503 -2.25 -28.08 19.67
C SER A 503 -1.59 -26.89 18.95
N LYS A 504 -2.20 -26.48 17.82
CA LYS A 504 -1.71 -25.35 17.01
C LYS A 504 -2.13 -23.97 17.52
N PHE A 505 -2.70 -23.88 18.73
CA PHE A 505 -3.17 -22.62 19.31
C PHE A 505 -3.03 -22.61 20.83
N GLY A 506 -2.60 -21.47 21.38
CA GLY A 506 -2.49 -21.23 22.81
C GLY A 506 -3.59 -20.30 23.32
N LEU A 507 -3.83 -20.30 24.62
CA LEU A 507 -4.86 -19.53 25.31
C LEU A 507 -4.25 -18.34 26.07
N LEU A 508 -4.81 -17.14 25.91
CA LEU A 508 -4.30 -15.91 26.54
C LEU A 508 -5.28 -15.24 27.52
N GLY A 509 -6.57 -15.58 27.49
CA GLY A 509 -7.54 -15.03 28.42
C GLY A 509 -8.98 -15.48 28.17
N ILE A 510 -9.86 -15.20 29.14
CA ILE A 510 -11.28 -15.53 29.14
C ILE A 510 -12.13 -14.27 29.34
N SER A 511 -13.33 -14.23 28.77
CA SER A 511 -14.25 -13.07 28.86
C SER A 511 -14.56 -12.72 30.31
N HIS A 512 -14.46 -11.43 30.63
CA HIS A 512 -14.69 -10.91 31.97
C HIS A 512 -16.18 -10.92 32.32
N ASP A 513 -16.50 -11.76 33.30
CA ASP A 513 -17.79 -11.89 33.99
C ASP A 513 -17.47 -12.32 35.44
N ASP A 514 -18.37 -12.05 36.40
CA ASP A 514 -18.15 -12.36 37.82
C ASP A 514 -17.93 -13.86 38.04
N LYS A 515 -18.64 -14.71 37.29
CA LYS A 515 -18.46 -16.17 37.33
C LYS A 515 -17.05 -16.59 36.90
N ASN A 516 -16.56 -16.03 35.79
CA ASN A 516 -15.23 -16.35 35.27
C ASN A 516 -14.13 -15.77 36.17
N MET A 517 -14.37 -14.58 36.75
CA MET A 517 -13.50 -13.98 37.77
C MET A 517 -13.44 -14.83 39.04
N GLY A 518 -14.52 -15.52 39.43
CA GLY A 518 -14.48 -16.53 40.50
C GLY A 518 -13.57 -17.71 40.14
N LEU A 519 -13.86 -18.39 39.03
CA LEU A 519 -13.17 -19.61 38.61
C LEU A 519 -11.65 -19.43 38.42
N VAL A 520 -11.22 -18.29 37.86
CA VAL A 520 -9.80 -17.96 37.63
C VAL A 520 -9.01 -17.81 38.96
N LYS A 521 -9.67 -17.55 40.10
CA LYS A 521 -8.99 -17.50 41.42
C LYS A 521 -8.84 -18.86 42.07
N GLU A 522 -9.70 -19.82 41.72
CA GLU A 522 -9.71 -21.16 42.30
C GLU A 522 -8.69 -22.08 41.63
N GLN A 523 -8.44 -21.88 40.34
CA GLN A 523 -7.51 -22.67 39.54
C GLN A 523 -6.95 -21.84 38.35
N PRO A 524 -5.73 -22.16 37.86
CA PRO A 524 -5.18 -21.56 36.65
C PRO A 524 -6.13 -21.69 35.47
N LEU A 525 -6.09 -20.74 34.53
CA LEU A 525 -6.92 -20.75 33.33
C LEU A 525 -6.73 -22.02 32.49
N TYR A 526 -5.51 -22.57 32.47
CA TYR A 526 -5.17 -23.85 31.83
C TYR A 526 -5.82 -25.08 32.50
N PHE A 527 -6.34 -24.98 33.74
CA PHE A 527 -7.08 -26.07 34.40
C PHE A 527 -8.60 -25.86 34.38
N MET A 528 -9.11 -24.71 33.95
CA MET A 528 -10.55 -24.45 33.93
C MET A 528 -11.30 -25.33 32.92
N PRO A 529 -12.55 -25.74 33.22
CA PRO A 529 -13.42 -26.40 32.25
C PRO A 529 -13.90 -25.43 31.17
N VAL A 530 -13.91 -25.85 29.91
CA VAL A 530 -14.37 -25.00 28.80
C VAL A 530 -15.90 -24.85 28.84
N THR A 531 -16.38 -23.61 28.70
CA THR A 531 -17.82 -23.27 28.75
C THR A 531 -18.26 -22.57 27.46
N THR A 532 -19.42 -22.96 26.93
CA THR A 532 -19.96 -22.47 25.65
C THR A 532 -20.40 -21.00 25.69
N ASN A 533 -20.76 -20.49 26.87
CA ASN A 533 -21.19 -19.09 27.06
C ASN A 533 -20.04 -18.10 27.29
N SER A 534 -18.79 -18.56 27.37
CA SER A 534 -17.62 -17.69 27.52
C SER A 534 -16.92 -17.48 26.18
N SER A 535 -16.37 -16.27 25.99
CA SER A 535 -15.46 -15.98 24.87
C SER A 535 -14.01 -16.10 25.35
N TYR A 536 -13.11 -16.57 24.50
CA TYR A 536 -11.71 -16.83 24.85
C TYR A 536 -10.78 -16.14 23.84
N ILE A 537 -9.66 -15.57 24.29
CA ILE A 537 -8.60 -15.09 23.38
C ILE A 537 -7.62 -16.24 23.13
N ILE A 538 -7.49 -16.66 21.87
CA ILE A 538 -6.44 -17.59 21.44
C ILE A 538 -5.38 -16.89 20.57
N ILE A 539 -4.16 -17.44 20.60
CA ILE A 539 -3.04 -17.09 19.73
C ILE A 539 -2.63 -18.28 18.86
N THR A 540 -2.51 -18.06 17.55
CA THR A 540 -2.25 -19.11 16.56
C THR A 540 -1.72 -18.50 15.25
N GLU A 541 -1.32 -19.33 14.29
CA GLU A 541 -0.92 -18.86 12.96
C GLU A 541 -2.11 -18.34 12.14
N LYS A 542 -1.88 -17.29 11.34
CA LYS A 542 -2.90 -16.66 10.47
C LYS A 542 -3.60 -17.63 9.49
N ASN A 543 -2.98 -18.76 9.17
CA ASN A 543 -3.54 -19.78 8.28
C ASN A 543 -4.51 -20.75 8.98
N PHE A 544 -4.55 -20.77 10.32
CA PHE A 544 -5.44 -21.61 11.13
C PHE A 544 -6.92 -21.52 10.73
N THR A 545 -7.33 -20.36 10.21
CA THR A 545 -8.70 -20.06 9.76
C THR A 545 -9.14 -20.81 8.49
N LYS A 546 -8.25 -21.52 7.78
CA LYS A 546 -8.51 -21.94 6.38
C LYS A 546 -8.63 -23.43 6.06
N SER A 547 -8.14 -24.38 6.86
CA SER A 547 -8.05 -25.77 6.36
C SER A 547 -7.98 -26.97 7.33
N GLU A 548 -7.84 -26.83 8.66
CA GLU A 548 -7.30 -27.96 9.46
C GLU A 548 -8.20 -28.59 10.56
N PHE A 549 -9.34 -28.01 10.94
CA PHE A 549 -10.21 -28.59 11.97
C PHE A 549 -11.68 -28.60 11.52
N TYR A 550 -12.18 -29.74 11.05
CA TYR A 550 -13.60 -29.93 10.75
C TYR A 550 -14.10 -31.26 11.36
N PRO A 551 -15.18 -31.27 12.17
CA PRO A 551 -15.96 -30.10 12.61
C PRO A 551 -15.14 -29.16 13.50
N HIS A 552 -15.35 -27.85 13.37
CA HIS A 552 -14.68 -26.86 14.22
C HIS A 552 -15.17 -27.00 15.68
N PRO A 553 -14.29 -27.25 16.67
CA PRO A 553 -14.71 -27.34 18.07
C PRO A 553 -14.95 -25.96 18.73
N PHE A 554 -14.70 -24.87 18.00
CA PHE A 554 -14.97 -23.49 18.40
C PHE A 554 -15.39 -22.67 17.18
N ARG A 555 -16.20 -21.63 17.42
CA ARG A 555 -16.57 -20.63 16.43
C ARG A 555 -15.72 -19.39 16.66
N ILE A 556 -15.00 -18.94 15.63
CA ILE A 556 -14.33 -17.63 15.66
C ILE A 556 -15.42 -16.55 15.65
N ALA A 557 -15.42 -15.71 16.68
CA ALA A 557 -16.28 -14.55 16.78
C ALA A 557 -15.66 -13.36 16.03
N TYR A 558 -14.36 -13.12 16.22
CA TYR A 558 -13.65 -12.00 15.62
C TYR A 558 -12.14 -12.23 15.52
N GLU A 559 -11.48 -11.74 14.46
CA GLU A 559 -10.02 -11.57 14.44
C GLU A 559 -9.69 -10.23 15.10
N LEU A 560 -8.93 -10.28 16.20
CA LEU A 560 -8.61 -9.10 16.98
C LEU A 560 -7.61 -8.24 16.20
N PRO A 561 -7.85 -6.93 15.98
CA PRO A 561 -7.02 -6.05 15.15
C PRO A 561 -5.72 -5.62 15.84
N VAL A 562 -5.12 -6.52 16.62
CA VAL A 562 -4.01 -6.30 17.54
C VAL A 562 -2.74 -6.85 16.91
N LYS A 563 -1.88 -5.96 16.39
CA LYS A 563 -0.56 -6.33 15.87
C LYS A 563 0.39 -6.61 17.04
N LEU A 564 0.84 -7.86 17.14
CA LEU A 564 1.82 -8.31 18.14
C LEU A 564 3.16 -7.55 17.99
N PRO A 565 3.89 -7.27 19.08
CA PRO A 565 5.05 -6.38 19.05
C PRO A 565 6.26 -7.04 18.38
N PHE A 566 6.84 -6.35 17.39
CA PHE A 566 7.97 -6.83 16.59
C PHE A 566 9.32 -6.49 17.21
N HIS A 567 9.93 -7.45 17.88
CA HIS A 567 11.30 -7.35 18.36
C HIS A 567 12.31 -7.78 17.27
N TYR A 568 12.46 -6.97 16.22
CA TYR A 568 13.61 -7.12 15.32
C TYR A 568 14.89 -6.68 16.05
N PRO A 569 16.02 -7.41 15.90
CA PRO A 569 17.27 -7.04 16.52
C PRO A 569 17.86 -5.80 15.82
N LEU A 570 18.37 -4.85 16.61
CA LEU A 570 18.89 -3.54 16.19
C LEU A 570 19.76 -3.57 14.93
N TRP A 571 20.64 -4.58 14.79
CA TRP A 571 21.54 -4.71 13.65
C TRP A 571 20.80 -4.87 12.30
N LYS A 572 19.63 -5.53 12.27
CA LYS A 572 18.82 -5.65 11.04
C LYS A 572 18.19 -4.33 10.62
N ALA A 573 17.77 -3.51 11.58
CA ALA A 573 17.29 -2.14 11.30
C ALA A 573 18.43 -1.27 10.75
N MET A 574 19.64 -1.36 11.33
CA MET A 574 20.81 -0.65 10.83
C MET A 574 21.18 -1.08 9.40
N ILE A 575 21.18 -2.37 9.08
CA ILE A 575 21.40 -2.85 7.70
C ILE A 575 20.34 -2.27 6.75
N ALA A 576 19.06 -2.31 7.10
CA ALA A 576 18.00 -1.79 6.25
C ALA A 576 18.16 -0.29 5.96
N ILE A 577 18.53 0.51 6.99
CA ILE A 577 18.81 1.94 6.86
C ILE A 577 20.05 2.19 5.99
N THR A 578 21.15 1.46 6.20
CA THR A 578 22.37 1.58 5.38
C THR A 578 22.08 1.24 3.91
N LEU A 579 21.31 0.19 3.64
CA LEU A 579 20.94 -0.20 2.28
C LEU A 579 19.95 0.75 1.58
N LEU A 580 19.28 1.66 2.32
CA LEU A 580 18.57 2.80 1.73
C LEU A 580 19.51 3.97 1.44
N LEU A 581 20.38 4.31 2.40
CA LEU A 581 21.22 5.51 2.32
C LEU A 581 22.42 5.35 1.37
N THR A 582 22.98 4.15 1.20
CA THR A 582 24.14 3.92 0.32
C THR A 582 23.83 4.17 -1.17
N PRO A 583 22.76 3.63 -1.78
CA PRO A 583 22.40 3.97 -3.17
C PRO A 583 22.16 5.47 -3.37
N ILE A 584 21.56 6.13 -2.36
CA ILE A 584 21.27 7.56 -2.36
C ILE A 584 22.55 8.39 -2.33
N ALA A 585 23.51 8.06 -1.46
CA ALA A 585 24.79 8.76 -1.37
C ALA A 585 25.63 8.59 -2.64
N LEU A 586 25.60 7.43 -3.28
CA LEU A 586 26.35 7.16 -4.52
C LEU A 586 25.77 7.88 -5.75
N ASP A 587 24.44 8.05 -5.81
CA ASP A 587 23.74 8.81 -6.86
C ASP A 587 24.01 10.31 -6.72
N VAL A 588 23.92 10.84 -5.48
CA VAL A 588 24.23 12.26 -5.17
C VAL A 588 25.71 12.60 -5.40
N ALA A 589 26.62 11.67 -5.11
CA ALA A 589 28.05 11.83 -5.39
C ALA A 589 28.41 11.62 -6.88
N GLY A 590 27.45 11.27 -7.75
CA GLY A 590 27.65 11.11 -9.18
C GLY A 590 28.40 9.84 -9.61
N PHE A 591 28.72 8.93 -8.68
CA PHE A 591 29.46 7.70 -8.99
C PHE A 591 28.61 6.68 -9.77
N TYR A 592 27.36 6.48 -9.37
CA TYR A 592 26.49 5.47 -9.97
C TYR A 592 25.01 5.86 -9.87
N LYS A 593 24.25 5.60 -10.94
CA LYS A 593 22.79 5.78 -10.93
C LYS A 593 22.13 4.85 -9.91
N ILE A 594 21.25 5.42 -9.09
CA ILE A 594 20.55 4.75 -7.97
C ILE A 594 20.03 3.35 -8.30
N ILE A 595 19.37 3.19 -9.46
CA ILE A 595 18.77 1.94 -9.92
C ILE A 595 19.71 0.73 -9.86
N ASN A 596 20.99 0.91 -10.21
CA ASN A 596 21.97 -0.16 -10.21
C ASN A 596 22.21 -0.71 -8.79
N PHE A 597 22.34 0.20 -7.82
CA PHE A 597 22.55 -0.16 -6.42
C PHE A 597 21.25 -0.53 -5.69
N SER A 598 20.08 -0.08 -6.16
CA SER A 598 18.79 -0.47 -5.57
C SER A 598 18.50 -1.96 -5.73
N PHE A 599 18.78 -2.57 -6.89
CA PHE A 599 18.66 -4.02 -7.07
C PHE A 599 19.64 -4.81 -6.18
N ILE A 600 20.90 -4.37 -6.10
CA ILE A 600 21.90 -4.96 -5.20
C ILE A 600 21.44 -4.88 -3.74
N SER A 601 20.83 -3.75 -3.35
CA SER A 601 20.30 -3.53 -1.99
C SER A 601 19.14 -4.47 -1.67
N VAL A 602 18.23 -4.72 -2.62
CA VAL A 602 17.16 -5.73 -2.47
C VAL A 602 17.75 -7.15 -2.33
N ALA A 603 18.76 -7.50 -3.13
CA ALA A 603 19.44 -8.80 -2.99
C ALA A 603 20.12 -8.95 -1.61
N LEU A 604 20.81 -7.90 -1.13
CA LEU A 604 21.45 -7.89 0.19
C LEU A 604 20.44 -7.97 1.34
N LEU A 605 19.25 -7.36 1.24
CA LEU A 605 18.18 -7.51 2.23
C LEU A 605 17.70 -8.96 2.39
N VAL A 606 17.71 -9.76 1.31
CA VAL A 606 17.39 -11.19 1.36
C VAL A 606 18.58 -11.99 1.89
N LEU A 607 19.80 -11.76 1.37
CA LEU A 607 21.02 -12.49 1.79
C LEU A 607 21.37 -12.29 3.27
N THR A 608 21.12 -11.10 3.82
CA THR A 608 21.31 -10.80 5.26
C THR A 608 20.16 -11.31 6.14
N GLY A 609 19.13 -11.91 5.55
CA GLY A 609 17.94 -12.38 6.26
C GLY A 609 17.13 -11.25 6.92
N VAL A 610 17.20 -10.02 6.40
CA VAL A 610 16.38 -8.88 6.86
C VAL A 610 14.94 -9.02 6.35
N MET A 611 14.77 -9.49 5.11
CA MET A 611 13.48 -9.89 4.53
C MET A 611 13.55 -11.31 3.97
N THR A 612 12.42 -12.04 3.99
CA THR A 612 12.27 -13.26 3.19
C THR A 612 11.82 -12.95 1.77
N VAL A 613 12.05 -13.86 0.82
CA VAL A 613 11.58 -13.72 -0.58
C VAL A 613 10.06 -13.47 -0.66
N GLN A 614 9.27 -14.13 0.18
CA GLN A 614 7.82 -13.88 0.25
C GLN A 614 7.49 -12.48 0.79
N GLN A 615 8.24 -11.97 1.77
CA GLN A 615 8.06 -10.59 2.26
C GLN A 615 8.45 -9.57 1.18
N VAL A 616 9.46 -9.85 0.35
CA VAL A 616 9.80 -9.01 -0.82
C VAL A 616 8.65 -8.96 -1.81
N TYR A 617 8.10 -10.09 -2.26
CA TYR A 617 6.92 -10.09 -3.15
C TYR A 617 5.72 -9.37 -2.53
N ASN A 618 5.44 -9.60 -1.25
CA ASN A 618 4.33 -8.94 -0.53
C ASN A 618 4.55 -7.43 -0.30
N SER A 619 5.77 -6.91 -0.49
CA SER A 619 6.08 -5.48 -0.35
C SER A 619 5.92 -4.67 -1.64
N VAL A 620 5.86 -5.34 -2.80
CA VAL A 620 5.68 -4.68 -4.09
C VAL A 620 4.22 -4.24 -4.25
N ASN A 621 3.99 -2.93 -4.27
CA ASN A 621 2.69 -2.36 -4.61
C ASN A 621 2.44 -2.50 -6.13
N VAL A 622 1.98 -3.68 -6.56
CA VAL A 622 1.67 -3.95 -7.98
C VAL A 622 0.70 -2.92 -8.57
N PRO A 623 -0.39 -2.49 -7.89
CA PRO A 623 -1.28 -1.45 -8.42
C PRO A 623 -0.62 -0.07 -8.64
N LEU A 624 0.43 0.26 -7.87
CA LEU A 624 1.31 1.40 -8.13
C LEU A 624 2.14 1.15 -9.40
N ILE A 625 2.85 0.04 -9.52
CA ILE A 625 3.68 -0.28 -10.71
C ILE A 625 2.84 -0.31 -12.00
N CYS A 626 1.60 -0.82 -11.96
CA CYS A 626 0.63 -0.74 -13.05
C CYS A 626 0.30 0.71 -13.44
N THR A 627 0.17 1.61 -12.46
CA THR A 627 -0.03 3.05 -12.70
C THR A 627 1.20 3.65 -13.40
N LEU A 628 2.41 3.33 -12.91
CA LEU A 628 3.66 3.81 -13.51
C LEU A 628 3.77 3.36 -14.97
N GLY A 629 3.74 2.06 -15.22
CA GLY A 629 3.96 1.50 -16.56
C GLY A 629 2.94 1.96 -17.60
N ALA A 630 1.65 1.99 -17.23
CA ALA A 630 0.59 2.42 -18.14
C ALA A 630 0.59 3.93 -18.43
N SER A 631 1.20 4.76 -17.56
CA SER A 631 1.31 6.21 -17.80
C SER A 631 2.08 6.53 -19.09
N PHE A 632 3.06 5.72 -19.46
CA PHE A 632 3.85 5.90 -20.69
C PHE A 632 3.03 5.56 -21.94
N GLY A 633 2.13 4.58 -21.85
CA GLY A 633 1.16 4.25 -22.89
C GLY A 633 0.12 5.37 -23.08
N LEU A 634 -0.41 5.91 -21.98
CA LEU A 634 -1.33 7.05 -22.00
C LEU A 634 -0.67 8.32 -22.56
N SER A 635 0.56 8.61 -22.13
CA SER A 635 1.37 9.73 -22.65
C SER A 635 1.62 9.58 -24.15
N SER A 636 2.08 8.39 -24.58
CA SER A 636 2.32 8.11 -26.00
C SER A 636 1.03 8.23 -26.83
N ALA A 637 -0.14 7.88 -26.28
CA ALA A 637 -1.42 8.07 -26.95
C ALA A 637 -1.80 9.56 -27.09
N MET A 638 -1.56 10.38 -26.06
CA MET A 638 -1.82 11.82 -26.11
C MET A 638 -0.89 12.52 -27.11
N THR A 639 0.36 12.07 -27.23
CA THR A 639 1.32 12.54 -28.25
C THR A 639 0.93 12.09 -29.65
N ASN A 640 0.68 10.79 -29.88
CA ASN A 640 0.31 10.22 -31.19
C ASN A 640 -1.00 10.80 -31.79
N THR A 641 -1.81 11.49 -30.98
CA THR A 641 -3.08 12.10 -31.39
C THR A 641 -3.06 13.63 -31.46
N ASN A 642 -1.90 14.25 -31.22
CA ASN A 642 -1.72 15.69 -31.04
C ASN A 642 -2.58 16.33 -29.93
N THR A 643 -3.30 15.54 -29.12
CA THR A 643 -4.21 16.07 -28.08
C THR A 643 -3.46 16.93 -27.07
N GLY A 644 -2.22 16.57 -26.73
CA GLY A 644 -1.37 17.37 -25.84
C GLY A 644 -1.00 18.73 -26.44
N MET A 645 -0.63 18.76 -27.72
CA MET A 645 -0.34 20.00 -28.46
C MET A 645 -1.58 20.89 -28.59
N LEU A 646 -2.73 20.30 -28.90
CA LEU A 646 -4.03 20.99 -28.99
C LEU A 646 -4.43 21.64 -27.65
N ILE A 647 -4.20 20.98 -26.51
CA ILE A 647 -4.41 21.57 -25.19
C ILE A 647 -3.38 22.68 -24.92
N ALA A 648 -2.10 22.41 -25.15
CA ALA A 648 -1.01 23.34 -24.91
C ALA A 648 -1.11 24.62 -25.74
N SER A 649 -1.52 24.54 -27.01
CA SER A 649 -1.71 25.70 -27.87
C SER A 649 -2.83 26.62 -27.36
N THR A 650 -3.97 26.04 -26.95
CA THR A 650 -5.09 26.82 -26.42
C THR A 650 -4.75 27.43 -25.05
N LEU A 651 -4.04 26.68 -24.19
CA LEU A 651 -3.56 27.16 -22.89
C LEU A 651 -2.59 28.34 -23.04
N THR A 652 -1.58 28.19 -23.89
CA THR A 652 -0.57 29.23 -24.17
C THR A 652 -1.22 30.46 -24.79
N LYS A 653 -2.10 30.29 -25.78
CA LYS A 653 -2.84 31.38 -26.43
C LYS A 653 -3.71 32.19 -25.47
N LEU A 654 -4.24 31.57 -24.41
CA LEU A 654 -5.04 32.24 -23.38
C LEU A 654 -4.17 32.96 -22.32
N LEU A 655 -2.98 32.44 -22.02
CA LEU A 655 -2.21 32.83 -20.83
C LEU A 655 -0.86 33.52 -21.12
N SER A 656 -0.34 33.44 -22.34
CA SER A 656 0.84 34.19 -22.79
C SER A 656 0.70 35.72 -22.63
N PRO A 657 -0.50 36.35 -22.72
CA PRO A 657 -0.70 37.76 -22.32
C PRO A 657 -0.41 38.08 -20.83
N ILE A 658 -0.32 37.06 -19.97
CA ILE A 658 0.04 37.13 -18.55
C ILE A 658 1.51 36.69 -18.33
N GLY A 659 2.22 36.32 -19.41
CA GLY A 659 3.61 35.86 -19.41
C GLY A 659 3.81 34.45 -18.84
N LYS A 660 5.08 34.06 -18.65
CA LYS A 660 5.48 32.72 -18.16
C LYS A 660 4.76 32.31 -16.86
N ILE A 661 4.53 33.26 -15.94
CA ILE A 661 3.79 33.04 -14.68
C ILE A 661 2.34 32.61 -14.95
N GLY A 662 1.67 33.23 -15.93
CA GLY A 662 0.32 32.85 -16.34
C GLY A 662 0.25 31.41 -16.83
N ILE A 663 1.19 31.01 -17.69
CA ILE A 663 1.31 29.64 -18.20
C ILE A 663 1.57 28.65 -17.06
N LEU A 664 2.45 28.99 -16.10
CA LEU A 664 2.68 28.18 -14.90
C LEU A 664 1.40 27.99 -14.07
N PHE A 665 0.62 29.04 -13.80
CA PHE A 665 -0.69 28.89 -13.13
C PHE A 665 -1.68 28.06 -13.96
N GLY A 666 -1.64 28.19 -15.29
CA GLY A 666 -2.43 27.39 -16.22
C GLY A 666 -2.15 25.89 -16.17
N LEU A 667 -0.94 25.48 -15.82
CA LEU A 667 -0.55 24.09 -15.56
C LEU A 667 -0.82 23.69 -14.10
N ALA A 668 -0.52 24.59 -13.15
CA ALA A 668 -0.61 24.32 -11.72
C ALA A 668 -2.05 24.16 -11.22
N VAL A 669 -2.98 25.04 -11.60
CA VAL A 669 -4.36 25.02 -11.10
C VAL A 669 -5.10 23.74 -11.50
N PRO A 670 -5.10 23.28 -12.77
CA PRO A 670 -5.70 21.99 -13.13
C PRO A 670 -5.04 20.81 -12.40
N THR A 671 -3.72 20.84 -12.23
CA THR A 671 -2.98 19.80 -11.49
C THR A 671 -3.44 19.71 -10.02
N VAL A 672 -3.54 20.85 -9.33
CA VAL A 672 -4.01 20.91 -7.93
C VAL A 672 -5.47 20.45 -7.81
N VAL A 673 -6.34 20.82 -8.75
CA VAL A 673 -7.75 20.40 -8.77
C VAL A 673 -7.87 18.89 -8.99
N LEU A 674 -7.15 18.34 -9.98
CA LEU A 674 -7.16 16.91 -10.29
C LEU A 674 -6.71 16.06 -9.08
N THR A 675 -5.63 16.43 -8.40
CA THR A 675 -5.10 15.63 -7.28
C THR A 675 -5.94 15.68 -5.98
N GLN A 676 -7.03 16.45 -5.92
CA GLN A 676 -7.97 16.33 -4.79
C GLN A 676 -8.89 15.11 -4.91
N VAL A 677 -9.07 14.58 -6.12
CA VAL A 677 -10.07 13.54 -6.45
C VAL A 677 -9.48 12.38 -7.26
N LEU A 678 -8.34 12.57 -7.92
CA LEU A 678 -7.51 11.52 -8.50
C LEU A 678 -6.31 11.25 -7.60
N SER A 679 -5.72 10.05 -7.71
CA SER A 679 -4.43 9.80 -7.08
C SER A 679 -3.34 10.69 -7.67
N ASN A 680 -2.39 11.12 -6.84
CA ASN A 680 -1.24 11.95 -7.22
C ASN A 680 -0.55 11.43 -8.51
N ASN A 681 -0.37 10.11 -8.61
CA ASN A 681 0.33 9.47 -9.72
C ASN A 681 -0.53 9.40 -11.00
N ALA A 682 -1.85 9.23 -10.87
CA ALA A 682 -2.78 9.38 -12.00
C ALA A 682 -2.84 10.84 -12.48
N THR A 683 -2.70 11.81 -11.57
CA THR A 683 -2.62 13.23 -11.93
C THR A 683 -1.36 13.53 -12.76
N ILE A 684 -0.20 12.99 -12.40
CA ILE A 684 1.01 13.08 -13.23
C ILE A 684 0.81 12.42 -14.60
N ALA A 685 0.21 11.22 -14.65
CA ALA A 685 -0.06 10.52 -15.92
C ALA A 685 -0.92 11.34 -16.90
N VAL A 686 -1.82 12.18 -16.37
CA VAL A 686 -2.69 13.09 -17.12
C VAL A 686 -2.01 14.41 -17.49
N MET A 687 -1.27 15.02 -16.55
CA MET A 687 -0.73 16.37 -16.71
C MET A 687 0.64 16.39 -17.41
N PHE A 688 1.46 15.35 -17.27
CA PHE A 688 2.80 15.29 -17.89
C PHE A 688 2.79 15.55 -19.40
N PRO A 689 1.91 14.92 -20.21
CA PRO A 689 1.95 15.12 -21.67
C PRO A 689 1.49 16.53 -22.07
N ILE A 690 0.70 17.20 -21.23
CA ILE A 690 0.29 18.61 -21.42
C ILE A 690 1.47 19.53 -21.09
N VAL A 691 2.15 19.31 -19.96
CA VAL A 691 3.38 20.04 -19.57
C VAL A 691 4.45 19.90 -20.66
N TRP A 692 4.71 18.66 -21.10
CA TRP A 692 5.67 18.37 -22.17
C TRP A 692 5.29 19.06 -23.48
N SER A 693 4.02 19.01 -23.90
CA SER A 693 3.56 19.69 -25.12
C SER A 693 3.68 21.23 -25.02
N THR A 694 3.52 21.79 -23.82
CA THR A 694 3.69 23.24 -23.57
C THR A 694 5.16 23.66 -23.63
N TYR A 695 6.08 22.82 -23.14
CA TYR A 695 7.52 23.03 -23.27
C TYR A 695 8.02 22.88 -24.72
N ILE A 696 7.51 21.91 -25.47
CA ILE A 696 7.84 21.71 -26.89
C ILE A 696 7.32 22.88 -27.75
N GLY A 697 6.13 23.39 -27.42
CA GLY A 697 5.47 24.46 -28.17
C GLY A 697 4.77 23.97 -29.44
N SER A 698 4.42 24.91 -30.31
CA SER A 698 3.71 24.63 -31.58
C SER A 698 4.62 24.25 -32.74
N ASP A 699 5.94 24.34 -32.59
CA ASP A 699 6.93 24.02 -33.61
C ASP A 699 7.36 22.56 -33.54
N THR A 700 7.05 21.79 -34.59
CA THR A 700 7.40 20.35 -34.69
C THR A 700 8.90 20.10 -34.85
N THR A 701 9.69 21.08 -35.32
CA THR A 701 11.16 21.00 -35.29
C THR A 701 11.68 21.16 -33.87
N GLY A 702 10.97 21.93 -33.05
CA GLY A 702 11.37 22.29 -31.69
C GLY A 702 12.37 23.44 -31.60
N ALA A 703 12.57 24.22 -32.66
CA ALA A 703 13.41 25.43 -32.59
C ALA A 703 12.87 26.49 -31.61
N THR A 704 11.58 26.42 -31.24
CA THR A 704 10.96 27.26 -30.20
C THR A 704 10.81 26.59 -28.83
N ARG A 705 11.50 25.46 -28.55
CA ARG A 705 11.47 24.81 -27.23
C ARG A 705 11.90 25.77 -26.12
N GLY A 706 11.24 25.71 -24.96
CA GLY A 706 11.56 26.56 -23.82
C GLY A 706 11.12 28.03 -23.92
N LYS A 707 10.80 28.52 -25.14
CA LYS A 707 10.51 29.94 -25.42
C LYS A 707 9.36 30.50 -24.58
N GLU A 708 8.25 29.76 -24.50
CA GLU A 708 7.09 30.16 -23.68
C GLU A 708 7.28 29.79 -22.19
N ILE A 709 7.98 28.68 -21.91
CA ILE A 709 8.23 28.16 -20.55
C ILE A 709 9.32 27.08 -20.56
N GLY A 710 10.25 27.13 -19.60
CA GLY A 710 11.27 26.09 -19.42
C GLY A 710 10.73 24.76 -18.87
N ILE A 711 11.41 23.66 -19.21
CA ILE A 711 11.01 22.31 -18.76
C ILE A 711 11.17 22.14 -17.24
N ARG A 712 12.19 22.78 -16.62
CA ARG A 712 12.44 22.66 -15.17
C ARG A 712 11.31 23.26 -14.34
N SER A 713 10.94 24.50 -14.61
CA SER A 713 9.90 25.21 -13.84
C SER A 713 8.55 24.51 -13.94
N SER A 714 8.16 24.12 -15.16
CA SER A 714 6.87 23.49 -15.46
C SER A 714 6.77 22.07 -14.88
N MET A 715 7.82 21.25 -15.00
CA MET A 715 7.87 19.92 -14.39
C MET A 715 7.83 19.98 -12.86
N ILE A 716 8.68 20.82 -12.23
CA ILE A 716 8.75 20.89 -10.76
C ILE A 716 7.45 21.48 -10.18
N THR A 717 6.86 22.48 -10.84
CA THR A 717 5.52 23.00 -10.48
C THR A 717 4.46 21.90 -10.56
N MET A 718 4.43 21.11 -11.65
CA MET A 718 3.48 19.99 -11.77
C MET A 718 3.70 18.92 -10.69
N MET A 719 4.95 18.52 -10.44
CA MET A 719 5.30 17.48 -9.45
C MET A 719 4.86 17.84 -8.04
N ILE A 720 5.10 19.09 -7.67
CA ILE A 720 4.67 19.65 -6.38
C ILE A 720 3.14 19.76 -6.35
N CYS A 721 2.51 20.38 -7.34
CA CYS A 721 1.06 20.53 -7.42
C CYS A 721 0.29 19.20 -7.41
N ALA A 722 0.81 18.16 -8.07
CA ALA A 722 0.24 16.81 -8.09
C ALA A 722 0.43 16.05 -6.77
N SER A 723 1.14 16.64 -5.81
CA SER A 723 1.28 16.12 -4.44
C SER A 723 0.52 16.96 -3.41
N CYS A 724 -0.16 18.04 -3.82
CA CYS A 724 -0.86 18.99 -2.95
C CYS A 724 -2.28 18.53 -2.54
N CYS A 725 -2.42 17.27 -2.16
CA CYS A 725 -3.65 16.64 -1.71
C CYS A 725 -4.02 17.03 -0.26
N PHE A 726 -4.05 18.33 0.08
CA PHE A 726 -4.34 18.80 1.44
C PHE A 726 -5.82 19.12 1.69
N PHE A 727 -6.55 19.55 0.67
CA PHE A 727 -7.90 20.12 0.81
C PHE A 727 -9.00 19.05 0.92
N LEU A 728 -8.88 17.93 0.19
CA LEU A 728 -9.75 16.77 0.32
C LEU A 728 -8.99 15.51 0.78
N PRO A 729 -9.67 14.58 1.48
CA PRO A 729 -9.05 13.34 1.93
C PRO A 729 -9.01 12.24 0.86
N PHE A 730 -9.73 12.39 -0.26
CA PHE A 730 -10.03 11.29 -1.20
C PHE A 730 -8.85 10.96 -2.11
N GLY A 731 -8.27 11.98 -2.78
CA GLY A 731 -7.16 11.79 -3.72
C GLY A 731 -5.87 11.16 -3.14
N TYR A 732 -5.75 10.94 -1.83
CA TYR A 732 -4.54 10.31 -1.28
C TYR A 732 -4.76 9.36 -0.09
N GLN A 733 -4.23 8.15 -0.22
CA GLN A 733 -4.50 7.03 0.69
C GLN A 733 -4.12 7.30 2.15
N THR A 734 -3.04 8.04 2.42
CA THR A 734 -2.63 8.38 3.80
C THR A 734 -3.63 9.31 4.48
N ASN A 735 -4.32 10.15 3.71
CA ASN A 735 -5.34 11.05 4.24
C ASN A 735 -6.56 10.25 4.70
N LEU A 736 -6.93 9.18 3.96
CA LEU A 736 -7.99 8.26 4.35
C LEU A 736 -7.63 7.46 5.63
N MET A 737 -6.39 7.00 5.74
CA MET A 737 -5.89 6.35 6.97
C MET A 737 -6.02 7.28 8.19
N VAL A 738 -5.48 8.51 8.07
CA VAL A 738 -5.53 9.51 9.14
C VAL A 738 -6.95 10.02 9.40
N MET A 739 -7.79 10.16 8.37
CA MET A 739 -9.22 10.49 8.51
C MET A 739 -9.93 9.47 9.40
N LYS A 740 -9.75 8.17 9.13
CA LYS A 740 -10.34 7.09 9.91
C LYS A 740 -9.78 7.07 11.34
N ASP A 741 -8.48 6.91 11.50
CA ASP A 741 -7.88 6.59 12.79
C ASP A 741 -7.69 7.84 13.69
N GLY A 742 -7.83 9.05 13.13
CA GLY A 742 -7.98 10.31 13.87
C GLY A 742 -9.41 10.87 13.93
N GLY A 743 -10.40 10.16 13.36
CA GLY A 743 -11.82 10.52 13.37
C GLY A 743 -12.17 11.86 12.71
N TYR A 744 -11.35 12.35 11.77
CA TYR A 744 -11.58 13.64 11.12
C TYR A 744 -12.78 13.59 10.16
N GLN A 745 -13.38 14.74 9.89
CA GLN A 745 -14.41 14.93 8.87
C GLN A 745 -13.81 15.72 7.69
N VAL A 746 -14.43 15.66 6.51
CA VAL A 746 -13.98 16.38 5.30
C VAL A 746 -13.79 17.89 5.58
N LYS A 747 -14.64 18.47 6.43
CA LYS A 747 -14.52 19.87 6.87
C LYS A 747 -13.18 20.19 7.56
N HIS A 748 -12.58 19.25 8.29
CA HIS A 748 -11.28 19.46 8.95
C HIS A 748 -10.15 19.53 7.91
N PHE A 749 -10.18 18.66 6.89
CA PHE A 749 -9.26 18.71 5.75
C PHE A 749 -9.43 20.01 4.95
N MET A 750 -10.67 20.43 4.65
CA MET A 750 -10.89 21.69 3.94
C MET A 750 -10.38 22.90 4.75
N ILE A 751 -10.71 23.00 6.04
CA ILE A 751 -10.31 24.12 6.91
C ILE A 751 -8.78 24.18 7.10
N TYR A 752 -8.13 23.05 7.35
CA TYR A 752 -6.68 22.99 7.62
C TYR A 752 -5.83 22.99 6.33
N GLY A 753 -6.37 22.39 5.27
CA GLY A 753 -5.71 22.20 3.98
C GLY A 753 -5.80 23.39 3.04
N THR A 754 -6.85 24.23 3.10
CA THR A 754 -7.00 25.38 2.17
C THR A 754 -5.77 26.28 2.15
N PHE A 755 -5.23 26.63 3.32
CA PHE A 755 -4.03 27.46 3.39
C PHE A 755 -2.81 26.77 2.80
N LEU A 756 -2.60 25.48 3.09
CA LEU A 756 -1.47 24.71 2.57
C LEU A 756 -1.57 24.53 1.04
N THR A 757 -2.76 24.24 0.51
CA THR A 757 -3.00 24.15 -0.93
C THR A 757 -2.72 25.48 -1.63
N LEU A 758 -3.13 26.62 -1.06
CA LEU A 758 -2.82 27.95 -1.61
C LEU A 758 -1.33 28.30 -1.51
N LEU A 759 -0.71 28.05 -0.35
CA LEU A 759 0.73 28.25 -0.11
C LEU A 759 1.57 27.47 -1.12
N TYR A 760 1.19 26.22 -1.39
CA TYR A 760 1.88 25.37 -2.36
C TYR A 760 1.57 25.72 -3.81
N LEU A 761 0.32 26.03 -4.16
CA LEU A 761 -0.06 26.45 -5.51
C LEU A 761 0.69 27.73 -5.92
N VAL A 762 0.65 28.78 -5.07
CA VAL A 762 1.31 30.05 -5.35
C VAL A 762 2.82 29.94 -5.17
N GLY A 763 3.28 29.28 -4.10
CA GLY A 763 4.69 29.10 -3.82
C GLY A 763 5.43 28.30 -4.89
N SER A 764 4.86 27.19 -5.38
CA SER A 764 5.50 26.36 -6.40
C SER A 764 5.64 27.12 -7.73
N VAL A 765 4.61 27.84 -8.16
CA VAL A 765 4.68 28.70 -9.35
C VAL A 765 5.73 29.80 -9.19
N LEU A 766 5.68 30.57 -8.11
CA LEU A 766 6.56 31.74 -7.94
C LEU A 766 8.03 31.35 -7.72
N LEU A 767 8.32 30.32 -6.91
CA LEU A 767 9.70 29.86 -6.73
C LEU A 767 10.23 29.12 -7.96
N SER A 768 9.40 28.32 -8.66
CA SER A 768 9.86 27.67 -9.91
C SER A 768 10.17 28.70 -10.99
N TYR A 769 9.38 29.78 -11.09
CA TYR A 769 9.68 30.91 -11.96
C TYR A 769 10.97 31.64 -11.55
N ALA A 770 11.08 32.06 -10.28
CA ALA A 770 12.24 32.82 -9.80
C ALA A 770 13.56 32.02 -9.87
N ILE A 771 13.52 30.72 -9.59
CA ILE A 771 14.72 29.86 -9.61
C ILE A 771 15.05 29.44 -11.06
N PHE A 772 14.08 28.90 -11.81
CA PHE A 772 14.37 28.24 -13.09
C PHE A 772 14.08 29.05 -14.36
N GLU A 773 13.46 30.23 -14.27
CA GLU A 773 13.20 31.12 -15.42
C GLU A 773 13.81 32.52 -15.24
N ILE A 774 14.47 32.79 -14.10
CA ILE A 774 15.19 34.04 -13.81
C ILE A 774 16.63 33.76 -13.33
N ALA A 775 16.82 32.91 -12.31
CA ALA A 775 18.14 32.70 -11.71
C ALA A 775 19.02 31.64 -12.39
N MET A 776 18.42 30.64 -13.06
CA MET A 776 19.13 29.54 -13.74
C MET A 776 18.93 29.51 -15.26
N ASP A 777 18.31 30.54 -15.85
CA ASP A 777 17.98 30.62 -17.29
C ASP A 777 18.70 31.83 -17.92
N PRO A 778 19.98 31.68 -18.34
CA PRO A 778 20.83 32.79 -18.80
C PRO A 778 20.69 33.13 -20.30
N VAL A 779 19.52 32.82 -20.90
CA VAL A 779 19.17 32.89 -22.35
C VAL A 779 19.78 31.76 -23.20
#